data_AF-A0A3C0G1R2-F1
#
_entry.id   AF-A0A3C0G1R2-F1
#
_cell.length_a   1.000
_cell.length_b   1.000
_cell.length_c   1.000
_cell.angle_alpha   90.00
_cell.angle_beta   90.00
_cell.angle_gamma   90.00
#
_symmetry.space_group_name_H-M   'P 1'
#
loop_
_entity.id
_entity.type
_entity.pdbx_description
1 polymer ?
#
loop_
_entity_poly.entity_id
_entity_poly.type
_entity_poly.pdbx_seq_one_letter_code
_entity_poly.pdbx_strand_id
1 'polypeptide(L)'
;MATNYGYYTSLMPALSTAGKLQQDRQNSELKNLQLLRQIESVKANEIAQRDAIQKQFDAIENETEKLLQTKITAADGKSQYGFTRPKDNDDFYDWWENNSGWNDIQNIIREAGSIRNARLYYNLDTYIGNYRNNLANNPISKRLDAVRPDLQRYLLSANDSESSSLITEGARSRFNAFVKGETDNFTFKGIRSDYLPLDDKKRDAIYGDITFGTNITLDDIIGVNEFAIKTDILNDKGVPIEQHQQFRQSIGYEEMKHFVKRELGYDNLGGVDAFGGKPYFGTKKIETSMGTEILNSLKAMDAAGVTDLRELQNLLTQGKDIEVDGRKVTVDNLQDLYSLYNDGVIRDNFERLGGVGDSAPDIVNQKKILGIDIDPRKNRQIIVGGEIFTNPNARAGLAEVMFGQDSDGVTNYDARTGLVDNVQINTGLIFDDTGKQIESFRDEVFFNVGSLTSLTERPFSEEKEIVNNLKLDGFFTAVEISGIDNNNKRFSRLLTQTKNPEDINKILREYKKSPQIKHVVVAQLHDQDNLFDETGLRDLLYAKLDLSNTQTQVRLNEVFPQEDINDVKTQTLTADVQRKLAGRRMVNQQNIKNRVINLFGASTEKEMDEIANAYEKQLGTGMVMSNIPISKINASIPLVFADLYVNSIQEREYPTQMPDGTVVRNSSEYMAVKTRLLKEDLYKTGANGMVDAIKKGPSAYDEWSKTNLSKKEYSSVKKYRKDLLKYFNTK
;
A
#
# COMPACT_ATOMS: atom_id res chain seq x y z
N MET A 1 -25.57 76.99 67.45
CA MET A 1 -25.53 77.50 66.08
C MET A 1 -25.10 76.37 65.17
N ALA A 2 -26.06 75.76 64.48
CA ALA A 2 -25.87 74.66 63.55
C ALA A 2 -26.24 75.16 62.15
N THR A 3 -25.31 75.83 61.46
CA THR A 3 -25.57 76.41 60.12
C THR A 3 -24.28 76.63 59.32
N ASN A 4 -23.38 75.64 59.27
CA ASN A 4 -22.28 75.67 58.28
C ASN A 4 -21.78 74.31 57.76
N TYR A 5 -22.42 73.19 58.15
CA TYR A 5 -22.10 71.86 57.61
C TYR A 5 -22.73 71.60 56.21
N GLY A 6 -23.74 72.40 55.83
CA GLY A 6 -24.51 72.25 54.58
C GLY A 6 -23.86 72.82 53.31
N TYR A 7 -22.96 73.80 53.44
CA TYR A 7 -22.33 74.47 52.29
C TYR A 7 -21.17 73.64 51.72
N TYR A 8 -20.42 72.93 52.58
CA TYR A 8 -19.38 72.00 52.14
C TYR A 8 -19.96 70.68 51.58
N THR A 9 -21.07 70.18 52.15
CA THR A 9 -21.74 68.95 51.66
C THR A 9 -22.51 69.15 50.35
N SER A 10 -22.95 70.37 50.02
CA SER A 10 -23.62 70.66 48.75
C SER A 10 -22.67 70.86 47.55
N LEU A 11 -21.40 71.21 47.81
CA LEU A 11 -20.35 71.31 46.77
C LEU A 11 -19.63 69.99 46.48
N MET A 12 -19.62 69.05 47.43
CA MET A 12 -18.98 67.72 47.28
C MET A 12 -19.57 66.86 46.13
N PRO A 13 -20.90 66.82 45.89
CA PRO A 13 -21.45 66.11 44.74
C PRO A 13 -20.98 66.71 43.42
N ALA A 14 -20.98 68.03 43.26
CA ALA A 14 -20.56 68.71 42.03
C ALA A 14 -19.05 68.54 41.75
N LEU A 15 -18.20 68.60 42.78
CA LEU A 15 -16.76 68.33 42.66
C LEU A 15 -16.47 66.83 42.41
N SER A 16 -17.20 65.92 43.03
CA SER A 16 -17.08 64.47 42.74
C SER A 16 -17.54 64.15 41.33
N THR A 17 -18.57 64.84 40.82
CA THR A 17 -19.10 64.67 39.46
C THR A 17 -18.12 65.25 38.43
N ALA A 18 -17.48 66.39 38.72
CA ALA A 18 -16.45 66.98 37.87
C ALA A 18 -15.18 66.10 37.82
N GLY A 19 -14.73 65.56 38.96
CA GLY A 19 -13.62 64.61 39.02
C GLY A 19 -13.93 63.30 38.27
N LYS A 20 -15.16 62.79 38.39
CA LYS A 20 -15.62 61.60 37.67
C LYS A 20 -15.73 61.84 36.17
N LEU A 21 -16.26 63.00 35.73
CA LEU A 21 -16.27 63.42 34.32
C LEU A 21 -14.86 63.55 33.73
N GLN A 22 -13.89 64.03 34.51
CA GLN A 22 -12.49 64.12 34.07
C GLN A 22 -11.85 62.73 33.97
N GLN A 23 -12.13 61.85 34.92
CA GLN A 23 -11.66 60.46 34.92
C GLN A 23 -12.29 59.64 33.79
N ASP A 24 -13.58 59.86 33.49
CA ASP A 24 -14.28 59.23 32.37
C ASP A 24 -13.76 59.72 31.02
N ARG A 25 -13.39 61.00 30.89
CA ARG A 25 -12.69 61.52 29.69
C ARG A 25 -11.31 60.89 29.53
N GLN A 26 -10.51 60.82 30.59
CA GLN A 26 -9.19 60.18 30.54
C GLN A 26 -9.29 58.69 30.21
N ASN A 27 -10.27 57.97 30.77
CA ASN A 27 -10.52 56.57 30.45
C ASN A 27 -11.00 56.39 29.00
N SER A 28 -11.84 57.30 28.50
CA SER A 28 -12.30 57.29 27.09
C SER A 28 -11.16 57.60 26.12
N GLU A 29 -10.28 58.54 26.44
CA GLU A 29 -9.07 58.84 25.66
C GLU A 29 -8.09 57.66 25.67
N LEU A 30 -7.87 57.02 26.82
CA LEU A 30 -7.03 55.83 26.92
C LEU A 30 -7.60 54.67 26.09
N LYS A 31 -8.92 54.46 26.15
CA LYS A 31 -9.61 53.43 25.35
C LYS A 31 -9.53 53.73 23.85
N ASN A 32 -9.67 55.00 23.45
CA ASN A 32 -9.50 55.42 22.07
C ASN A 32 -8.04 55.24 21.58
N LEU A 33 -7.04 55.54 22.42
CA LEU A 33 -5.63 55.30 22.12
C LEU A 33 -5.31 53.80 21.99
N GLN A 34 -5.89 52.95 22.85
CA GLN A 34 -5.76 51.49 22.74
C GLN A 34 -6.40 50.97 21.44
N LEU A 35 -7.57 51.48 21.07
CA LEU A 35 -8.24 51.14 19.81
C LEU A 35 -7.42 51.60 18.60
N LEU A 36 -6.85 52.81 18.63
CA LEU A 36 -5.95 53.32 17.59
C LEU A 36 -4.72 52.42 17.42
N ARG A 37 -4.07 52.01 18.52
CA ARG A 37 -2.94 51.07 18.47
C ARG A 37 -3.34 49.70 17.93
N GLN A 38 -4.53 49.20 18.27
CA GLN A 38 -5.07 47.97 17.68
C GLN A 38 -5.28 48.11 16.18
N ILE A 39 -5.90 49.20 15.72
CA ILE A 39 -6.10 49.49 14.30
C ILE A 39 -4.76 49.60 13.56
N GLU A 40 -3.77 50.28 14.14
CA GLU A 40 -2.42 50.38 13.60
C GLU A 40 -1.74 49.01 13.49
N SER A 41 -1.88 48.16 14.51
CA SER A 41 -1.32 46.80 14.48
C SER A 41 -1.97 45.91 13.42
N VAL A 42 -3.30 46.02 13.22
CA VAL A 42 -4.02 45.29 12.17
C VAL A 42 -3.57 45.77 10.79
N LYS A 43 -3.48 47.08 10.57
CA LYS A 43 -2.97 47.65 9.31
C LYS A 43 -1.52 47.26 9.04
N ALA A 44 -0.66 47.26 10.05
CA ALA A 44 0.74 46.84 9.92
C ALA A 44 0.83 45.35 9.52
N ASN A 45 0.00 44.50 10.09
CA ASN A 45 -0.09 43.08 9.72
C ASN A 45 -0.59 42.90 8.27
N GLU A 46 -1.60 43.65 7.85
CA GLU A 46 -2.09 43.62 6.46
C GLU A 46 -1.02 44.08 5.45
N ILE A 47 -0.27 45.15 5.77
CA ILE A 47 0.85 45.63 4.94
C ILE A 47 1.95 44.58 4.88
N ALA A 48 2.34 44.00 6.01
CA ALA A 48 3.36 42.95 6.05
C ALA A 48 2.97 41.71 5.24
N GLN A 49 1.68 41.32 5.28
CA GLN A 49 1.17 40.23 4.45
C GLN A 49 1.21 40.58 2.96
N ARG A 50 0.82 41.81 2.57
CA ARG A 50 0.93 42.26 1.17
C ARG A 50 2.37 42.32 0.69
N ASP A 51 3.29 42.84 1.50
CA ASP A 51 4.72 42.90 1.17
C ASP A 51 5.32 41.49 1.04
N ALA A 52 4.90 40.54 1.87
CA ALA A 52 5.32 39.15 1.76
C ALA A 52 4.82 38.49 0.46
N ILE A 53 3.55 38.71 0.11
CA ILE A 53 2.96 38.24 -1.15
C ILE A 53 3.68 38.87 -2.35
N GLN A 54 3.94 40.19 -2.32
CA GLN A 54 4.64 40.88 -3.39
C GLN A 54 6.06 40.35 -3.58
N LYS A 55 6.80 40.12 -2.49
CA LYS A 55 8.14 39.51 -2.56
C LYS A 55 8.12 38.12 -3.19
N GLN A 56 7.08 37.32 -2.95
CA GLN A 56 6.92 36.03 -3.61
C GLN A 56 6.68 36.21 -5.12
N PHE A 57 5.79 37.12 -5.53
CA PHE A 57 5.58 37.42 -6.94
C PHE A 57 6.85 37.93 -7.63
N ASP A 58 7.58 38.87 -7.01
CA ASP A 58 8.83 39.40 -7.55
C ASP A 58 9.90 38.30 -7.69
N ALA A 59 9.97 37.36 -6.73
CA ALA A 59 10.89 36.22 -6.81
C ALA A 59 10.52 35.28 -7.96
N ILE A 60 9.23 34.95 -8.12
CA ILE A 60 8.72 34.11 -9.22
C ILE A 60 8.93 34.78 -10.58
N GLU A 61 8.73 36.09 -10.66
CA GLU A 61 8.99 36.86 -11.88
C GLU A 61 10.48 36.81 -12.24
N ASN A 62 11.37 37.03 -11.27
CA ASN A 62 12.81 36.92 -11.49
C ASN A 62 13.26 35.51 -11.90
N GLU A 63 12.68 34.45 -11.33
CA GLU A 63 12.96 33.07 -11.73
C GLU A 63 12.44 32.76 -13.14
N THR A 64 11.24 33.24 -13.46
CA THR A 64 10.67 33.12 -14.81
C THR A 64 11.57 33.81 -15.83
N GLU A 65 12.04 35.02 -15.53
CA GLU A 65 12.94 35.75 -16.41
C GLU A 65 14.26 35.01 -16.62
N LYS A 66 14.84 34.39 -15.59
CA LYS A 66 16.04 33.56 -15.77
C LYS A 66 15.81 32.37 -16.72
N LEU A 67 14.60 31.81 -16.76
CA LEU A 67 14.25 30.72 -17.68
C LEU A 67 14.06 31.20 -19.12
N LEU A 68 13.64 32.45 -19.33
CA LEU A 68 13.34 33.01 -20.64
C LEU A 68 14.52 33.77 -21.24
N GLN A 69 15.19 34.58 -20.44
CA GLN A 69 16.22 35.52 -20.85
C GLN A 69 17.47 35.43 -19.98
N THR A 70 18.63 35.57 -20.62
CA THR A 70 19.92 35.65 -19.97
C THR A 70 20.56 37.00 -20.30
N LYS A 71 21.11 37.67 -19.28
CA LYS A 71 21.97 38.83 -19.49
C LYS A 71 23.29 38.38 -20.11
N ILE A 72 23.54 38.83 -21.33
CA ILE A 72 24.80 38.66 -22.04
C ILE A 72 25.59 39.96 -21.88
N THR A 73 26.82 39.89 -21.40
CA THR A 73 27.72 41.05 -21.44
C THR A 73 28.41 41.07 -22.80
N ALA A 74 28.09 42.05 -23.65
CA ALA A 74 28.75 42.23 -24.92
C ALA A 74 30.22 42.70 -24.71
N ALA A 75 31.06 42.51 -25.73
CA ALA A 75 32.48 42.86 -25.69
C ALA A 75 32.76 44.36 -25.44
N ASP A 76 31.75 45.24 -25.64
CA ASP A 76 31.81 46.67 -25.33
C ASP A 76 31.40 47.02 -23.88
N GLY A 77 31.17 46.00 -23.04
CA GLY A 77 30.75 46.16 -21.64
C GLY A 77 29.26 46.47 -21.46
N LYS A 78 28.46 46.53 -22.53
CA LYS A 78 27.01 46.73 -22.42
C LYS A 78 26.29 45.41 -22.19
N SER A 79 25.35 45.41 -21.25
CA SER A 79 24.45 44.27 -21.05
C SER A 79 23.44 44.24 -22.19
N GLN A 80 23.44 43.14 -22.95
CA GLN A 80 22.39 42.75 -23.87
C GLN A 80 21.58 41.62 -23.22
N TYR A 81 20.32 41.47 -23.61
CA TYR A 81 19.51 40.32 -23.22
C TYR A 81 19.48 39.36 -24.40
N GLY A 82 19.93 38.13 -24.19
CA GLY A 82 19.69 37.01 -25.09
C GLY A 82 18.67 36.05 -24.47
N PHE A 83 18.28 35.03 -25.21
CA PHE A 83 17.40 34.00 -24.69
C PHE A 83 18.19 32.96 -23.90
N THR A 84 17.60 32.41 -22.85
CA THR A 84 18.28 31.39 -22.03
C THR A 84 18.41 30.07 -22.79
N ARG A 85 17.40 29.70 -23.59
CA ARG A 85 17.43 28.44 -24.35
C ARG A 85 18.26 28.61 -25.63
N PRO A 86 19.21 27.70 -25.94
CA PRO A 86 20.01 27.76 -27.17
C PRO A 86 19.15 27.83 -28.43
N LYS A 87 18.10 27.00 -28.51
CA LYS A 87 17.15 27.01 -29.62
C LYS A 87 16.51 28.38 -29.86
N ASP A 88 16.12 29.10 -28.80
CA ASP A 88 15.50 30.43 -28.97
C ASP A 88 16.49 31.45 -29.54
N ASN A 89 17.78 31.32 -29.20
CA ASN A 89 18.82 32.13 -29.80
C ASN A 89 19.00 31.77 -31.28
N ASP A 90 19.05 30.48 -31.61
CA ASP A 90 19.19 30.02 -33.01
C ASP A 90 17.99 30.49 -33.85
N ASP A 91 16.75 30.26 -33.37
CA ASP A 91 15.51 30.73 -33.99
C ASP A 91 15.54 32.26 -34.18
N PHE A 92 16.05 32.99 -33.20
CA PHE A 92 16.16 34.45 -33.28
C PHE A 92 17.21 34.89 -34.30
N TYR A 93 18.38 34.25 -34.35
CA TYR A 93 19.41 34.57 -35.34
C TYR A 93 18.93 34.28 -36.76
N ASP A 94 18.29 33.13 -36.99
CA ASP A 94 17.72 32.76 -38.28
C ASP A 94 16.63 33.76 -38.70
N TRP A 95 15.73 34.13 -37.79
CA TRP A 95 14.73 35.17 -38.04
C TRP A 95 15.38 36.54 -38.29
N TRP A 96 16.39 36.90 -37.50
CA TRP A 96 17.05 38.19 -37.58
C TRP A 96 17.77 38.38 -38.92
N GLU A 97 18.47 37.36 -39.38
CA GLU A 97 19.15 37.37 -40.68
C GLU A 97 18.15 37.46 -41.84
N ASN A 98 17.08 36.67 -41.80
CA ASN A 98 16.21 36.49 -42.96
C ASN A 98 14.98 37.41 -43.00
N ASN A 99 14.50 37.89 -41.86
CA ASN A 99 13.18 38.53 -41.75
C ASN A 99 13.18 39.86 -40.99
N SER A 100 14.26 40.25 -40.31
CA SER A 100 14.24 41.51 -39.52
C SER A 100 14.25 42.78 -40.40
N GLY A 101 14.78 42.69 -41.62
CA GLY A 101 15.10 43.84 -42.48
C GLY A 101 16.52 44.38 -42.28
N TRP A 102 17.36 43.71 -41.48
CA TRP A 102 18.76 44.09 -41.27
C TRP A 102 19.60 44.01 -42.55
N ASN A 103 19.44 42.92 -43.32
CA ASN A 103 20.16 42.75 -44.57
C ASN A 103 19.79 43.81 -45.62
N ASP A 104 18.53 44.27 -45.64
CA ASP A 104 18.09 45.37 -46.51
C ASP A 104 18.81 46.68 -46.15
N ILE A 105 18.91 46.98 -44.85
CA ILE A 105 19.67 48.14 -44.35
C ILE A 105 21.14 48.06 -44.78
N GLN A 106 21.78 46.89 -44.62
CA GLN A 106 23.16 46.69 -45.03
C GLN A 106 23.36 46.87 -46.54
N ASN A 107 22.44 46.34 -47.35
CA ASN A 107 22.49 46.45 -48.81
C ASN A 107 22.33 47.91 -49.26
N ILE A 108 21.36 48.65 -48.68
CA ILE A 108 21.17 50.08 -48.98
C ILE A 108 22.41 50.90 -48.65
N ILE A 109 23.04 50.65 -47.49
CA ILE A 109 24.25 51.38 -47.09
C ILE A 109 25.42 51.05 -48.04
N ARG A 110 25.54 49.78 -48.46
CA ARG A 110 26.57 49.33 -49.40
C ARG A 110 26.37 49.97 -50.78
N GLU A 111 25.14 50.01 -51.28
CA GLU A 111 24.81 50.60 -52.59
C GLU A 111 24.99 52.13 -52.60
N ALA A 112 24.60 52.82 -51.52
CA ALA A 112 24.73 54.28 -51.44
C ALA A 112 26.17 54.76 -51.16
N GLY A 113 27.08 53.86 -50.76
CA GLY A 113 28.48 54.13 -50.43
C GLY A 113 28.72 54.95 -49.15
N SER A 114 27.66 55.53 -48.56
CA SER A 114 27.70 56.20 -47.25
C SER A 114 26.32 56.27 -46.60
N ILE A 115 26.29 56.32 -45.26
CA ILE A 115 25.04 56.49 -44.49
C ILE A 115 24.31 57.79 -44.88
N ARG A 116 25.06 58.87 -45.16
CA ARG A 116 24.49 60.16 -45.54
C ARG A 116 23.74 60.07 -46.87
N ASN A 117 24.33 59.41 -47.87
CA ASN A 117 23.68 59.19 -49.17
C ASN A 117 22.50 58.22 -49.05
N ALA A 118 22.62 57.18 -48.22
CA ALA A 118 21.53 56.23 -47.96
C ALA A 118 20.30 56.93 -47.36
N ARG A 119 20.50 57.89 -46.44
CA ARG A 119 19.42 58.73 -45.90
C ARG A 119 18.82 59.67 -46.94
N LEU A 120 19.66 60.37 -47.70
CA LEU A 120 19.22 61.40 -48.66
C LEU A 120 18.51 60.81 -49.89
N TYR A 121 18.96 59.65 -50.38
CA TYR A 121 18.56 59.15 -51.70
C TYR A 121 17.89 57.77 -51.68
N TYR A 122 17.99 57.01 -50.58
CA TYR A 122 17.48 55.63 -50.47
C TYR A 122 16.52 55.41 -49.29
N ASN A 123 16.03 56.49 -48.66
CA ASN A 123 15.04 56.46 -47.58
C ASN A 123 15.41 55.53 -46.39
N LEU A 124 16.70 55.48 -46.04
CA LEU A 124 17.23 54.60 -44.99
C LEU A 124 16.48 54.69 -43.65
N ASP A 125 15.99 55.88 -43.28
CA ASP A 125 15.32 56.08 -41.99
C ASP A 125 13.99 55.30 -41.90
N THR A 126 13.30 55.08 -43.03
CA THR A 126 12.09 54.22 -43.07
C THR A 126 12.45 52.75 -42.81
N TYR A 127 13.51 52.24 -43.43
CA TYR A 127 13.98 50.86 -43.22
C TYR A 127 14.47 50.64 -41.77
N ILE A 128 15.18 51.62 -41.20
CA ILE A 128 15.56 51.60 -39.78
C ILE A 128 14.31 51.59 -38.88
N GLY A 129 13.29 52.38 -39.21
CA GLY A 129 12.00 52.37 -38.50
C GLY A 129 11.32 51.00 -38.52
N ASN A 130 11.23 50.38 -39.70
CA ASN A 130 10.66 49.04 -39.87
C ASN A 130 11.45 47.97 -39.11
N TYR A 131 12.79 48.00 -39.20
CA TYR A 131 13.66 47.09 -38.45
C TYR A 131 13.46 47.20 -36.93
N ARG A 132 13.35 48.43 -36.40
CA ARG A 132 13.04 48.64 -34.97
C ARG A 132 11.68 48.07 -34.58
N ASN A 133 10.66 48.28 -35.41
CA ASN A 133 9.33 47.73 -35.19
C ASN A 133 9.31 46.20 -35.24
N ASN A 134 10.07 45.60 -36.16
CA ASN A 134 10.22 44.15 -36.30
C ASN A 134 10.94 43.54 -35.10
N LEU A 135 12.04 44.14 -34.64
CA LEU A 135 12.75 43.73 -33.42
C LEU A 135 11.84 43.75 -32.20
N ALA A 136 11.08 44.83 -32.02
CA ALA A 136 10.14 44.96 -30.91
C ALA A 136 9.00 43.93 -30.95
N ASN A 137 8.66 43.41 -32.14
CA ASN A 137 7.56 42.48 -32.37
C ASN A 137 8.02 41.10 -32.83
N ASN A 138 9.26 40.72 -32.54
CA ASN A 138 9.83 39.49 -33.06
C ASN A 138 9.04 38.26 -32.56
N PRO A 139 8.90 37.21 -33.41
CA PRO A 139 8.03 36.08 -33.11
C PRO A 139 8.52 35.25 -31.90
N ILE A 140 9.83 35.23 -31.63
CA ILE A 140 10.42 34.49 -30.51
C ILE A 140 9.99 35.12 -29.19
N SER A 141 10.14 36.44 -29.03
CA SER A 141 9.69 37.15 -27.84
C SER A 141 8.18 37.01 -27.62
N LYS A 142 7.37 37.13 -28.67
CA LYS A 142 5.90 36.94 -28.56
C LYS A 142 5.54 35.54 -28.09
N ARG A 143 6.24 34.51 -28.57
CA ARG A 143 6.06 33.12 -28.13
C ARG A 143 6.40 32.97 -26.64
N LEU A 144 7.53 33.49 -26.21
CA LEU A 144 7.97 33.39 -24.80
C LEU A 144 7.03 34.17 -23.86
N ASP A 145 6.55 35.34 -24.28
CA ASP A 145 5.58 36.12 -23.53
C ASP A 145 4.22 35.41 -23.40
N ALA A 146 3.81 34.63 -24.40
CA ALA A 146 2.59 33.82 -24.32
C ALA A 146 2.70 32.66 -23.29
N VAL A 147 3.91 32.13 -23.09
CA VAL A 147 4.18 31.00 -22.18
C VAL A 147 4.44 31.46 -20.74
N ARG A 148 4.92 32.69 -20.56
CA ARG A 148 5.28 33.31 -19.28
C ARG A 148 4.25 33.13 -18.16
N PRO A 149 2.93 33.34 -18.36
CA PRO A 149 1.95 33.17 -17.27
C PRO A 149 1.87 31.74 -16.74
N ASP A 150 2.00 30.74 -17.62
CA ASP A 150 1.93 29.34 -17.23
C ASP A 150 3.24 28.91 -16.53
N LEU A 151 4.40 29.47 -16.92
CA LEU A 151 5.67 29.31 -16.19
C LEU A 151 5.62 29.90 -14.78
N GLN A 152 5.07 31.11 -14.64
CA GLN A 152 4.91 31.75 -13.33
C GLN A 152 4.02 30.91 -12.40
N ARG A 153 2.90 30.41 -12.92
CA ARG A 153 2.01 29.51 -12.15
C ARG A 153 2.71 28.22 -11.75
N TYR A 154 3.48 27.62 -12.66
CA TYR A 154 4.22 26.38 -12.38
C TYR A 154 5.26 26.61 -11.30
N LEU A 155 6.08 27.65 -11.41
CA LEU A 155 7.11 27.99 -10.43
C LEU A 155 6.51 28.32 -9.06
N LEU A 156 5.38 29.03 -9.04
CA LEU A 156 4.66 29.31 -7.80
C LEU A 156 4.24 28.01 -7.09
N SER A 157 3.66 27.06 -7.83
CA SER A 157 3.30 25.75 -7.28
C SER A 157 4.51 24.88 -6.94
N ALA A 158 5.62 25.01 -7.66
CA ALA A 158 6.83 24.20 -7.46
C ALA A 158 7.63 24.66 -6.23
N ASN A 159 7.56 25.95 -5.91
CA ASN A 159 8.25 26.56 -4.77
C ASN A 159 7.46 26.44 -3.46
N ASP A 160 6.19 26.02 -3.51
CA ASP A 160 5.38 25.68 -2.34
C ASP A 160 5.47 24.18 -2.02
N SER A 161 5.85 23.84 -0.78
CA SER A 161 6.12 22.44 -0.41
C SER A 161 4.90 21.54 -0.53
N GLU A 162 3.70 22.04 -0.18
CA GLU A 162 2.46 21.26 -0.27
C GLU A 162 2.05 21.07 -1.73
N SER A 163 1.97 22.16 -2.48
CA SER A 163 1.57 22.18 -3.89
C SER A 163 2.54 21.44 -4.81
N SER A 164 3.84 21.44 -4.49
CA SER A 164 4.85 20.80 -5.33
C SER A 164 4.57 19.30 -5.52
N SER A 165 4.09 18.63 -4.47
CA SER A 165 3.74 17.19 -4.48
C SER A 165 2.51 16.87 -5.33
N LEU A 166 1.70 17.89 -5.63
CA LEU A 166 0.48 17.81 -6.42
C LEU A 166 0.70 18.27 -7.88
N ILE A 167 1.89 18.72 -8.25
CA ILE A 167 2.24 18.93 -9.67
C ILE A 167 2.34 17.58 -10.36
N THR A 168 1.49 17.35 -11.36
CA THR A 168 1.43 16.08 -12.07
C THR A 168 2.69 15.75 -12.85
N GLU A 169 2.93 14.47 -13.11
CA GLU A 169 4.10 14.02 -13.86
C GLU A 169 4.11 14.58 -15.30
N GLY A 170 2.96 14.68 -15.96
CA GLY A 170 2.85 15.25 -17.30
C GLY A 170 3.16 16.75 -17.34
N ALA A 171 2.78 17.50 -16.31
CA ALA A 171 3.16 18.92 -16.18
C ALA A 171 4.68 19.08 -16.00
N ARG A 172 5.30 18.26 -15.15
CA ARG A 172 6.77 18.22 -14.97
C ARG A 172 7.48 17.85 -16.28
N SER A 173 6.95 16.89 -17.02
CA SER A 173 7.50 16.46 -18.30
C SER A 173 7.46 17.59 -19.34
N ARG A 174 6.33 18.28 -19.49
CA ARG A 174 6.21 19.45 -20.38
C ARG A 174 7.13 20.59 -19.98
N PHE A 175 7.26 20.87 -18.68
CA PHE A 175 8.17 21.89 -18.19
C PHE A 175 9.62 21.55 -18.58
N ASN A 176 10.05 20.32 -18.34
CA ASN A 176 11.38 19.85 -18.70
C ASN A 176 11.63 19.88 -20.21
N ALA A 177 10.65 19.46 -21.03
CA ALA A 177 10.74 19.53 -22.48
C ALA A 177 10.88 20.98 -22.97
N PHE A 178 10.13 21.91 -22.37
CA PHE A 178 10.24 23.34 -22.69
C PHE A 178 11.61 23.89 -22.32
N VAL A 179 12.10 23.64 -21.10
CA VAL A 179 13.41 24.13 -20.64
C VAL A 179 14.55 23.60 -21.52
N LYS A 180 14.45 22.36 -22.00
CA LYS A 180 15.41 21.75 -22.92
C LYS A 180 15.30 22.24 -24.37
N GLY A 181 14.26 23.00 -24.72
CA GLY A 181 13.99 23.45 -26.09
C GLY A 181 13.39 22.37 -27.01
N GLU A 182 12.90 21.25 -26.46
CA GLU A 182 12.24 20.19 -27.22
C GLU A 182 10.84 20.62 -27.69
N THR A 183 10.20 21.55 -26.95
CA THR A 183 8.92 22.17 -27.31
C THR A 183 8.97 23.69 -27.19
N ASP A 184 8.20 24.32 -28.07
CA ASP A 184 8.00 25.77 -28.13
C ASP A 184 6.85 26.25 -27.24
N ASN A 185 5.93 25.34 -26.93
CA ASN A 185 4.78 25.62 -26.09
C ASN A 185 4.95 24.95 -24.73
N PHE A 186 4.58 25.68 -23.68
CA PHE A 186 4.39 25.14 -22.35
C PHE A 186 3.04 25.60 -21.80
N THR A 187 2.29 24.66 -21.24
CA THR A 187 0.99 24.91 -20.63
C THR A 187 0.91 24.25 -19.27
N PHE A 188 0.52 25.04 -18.27
CA PHE A 188 0.32 24.60 -16.90
C PHE A 188 -1.07 25.04 -16.42
N LYS A 189 -1.95 24.08 -16.18
CA LYS A 189 -3.37 24.31 -15.88
C LYS A 189 -3.73 24.12 -14.40
N GLY A 190 -2.74 23.84 -13.56
CA GLY A 190 -2.89 23.70 -12.12
C GLY A 190 -2.26 22.42 -11.59
N ILE A 191 -2.30 22.29 -10.28
CA ILE A 191 -1.96 21.07 -9.55
C ILE A 191 -3.17 20.14 -9.53
N ARG A 192 -2.93 18.84 -9.32
CA ARG A 192 -4.02 17.87 -9.11
C ARG A 192 -4.68 18.11 -7.76
N SER A 193 -5.91 17.63 -7.64
CA SER A 193 -6.60 17.57 -6.35
C SER A 193 -5.89 16.57 -5.42
N ASP A 194 -5.95 16.85 -4.12
CA ASP A 194 -5.40 15.96 -3.11
C ASP A 194 -6.42 14.86 -2.75
N TYR A 195 -6.31 13.71 -3.43
CA TYR A 195 -7.22 12.59 -3.22
C TYR A 195 -6.95 11.83 -1.90
N LEU A 196 -5.76 11.97 -1.32
CA LEU A 196 -5.36 11.29 -0.09
C LEU A 196 -4.59 12.27 0.80
N PRO A 197 -5.30 13.23 1.42
CA PRO A 197 -4.64 14.24 2.23
C PRO A 197 -3.92 13.62 3.43
N LEU A 198 -2.75 14.20 3.73
CA LEU A 198 -1.96 13.83 4.92
C LEU A 198 -2.65 14.23 6.22
N ASP A 199 -3.53 15.23 6.18
CA ASP A 199 -4.38 15.62 7.29
C ASP A 199 -5.48 14.57 7.50
N ASP A 200 -5.41 13.88 8.64
CA ASP A 200 -6.36 12.83 9.02
C ASP A 200 -7.81 13.33 9.03
N LYS A 201 -8.09 14.56 9.49
CA LYS A 201 -9.46 15.10 9.51
C LYS A 201 -10.01 15.33 8.12
N LYS A 202 -9.17 15.84 7.20
CA LYS A 202 -9.57 16.03 5.79
C LYS A 202 -9.79 14.67 5.12
N ARG A 203 -8.93 13.69 5.41
CA ARG A 203 -9.08 12.35 4.86
C ARG A 203 -10.34 11.68 5.39
N ASP A 204 -10.61 11.80 6.69
CA ASP A 204 -11.83 11.29 7.31
C ASP A 204 -13.08 11.99 6.78
N ALA A 205 -13.01 13.26 6.37
CA ALA A 205 -14.14 13.91 5.71
C ALA A 205 -14.46 13.30 4.33
N ILE A 206 -13.46 12.72 3.65
CA ILE A 206 -13.61 12.12 2.30
C ILE A 206 -13.96 10.64 2.41
N TYR A 207 -13.31 9.92 3.33
CA TYR A 207 -13.38 8.46 3.46
C TYR A 207 -13.98 7.99 4.78
N GLY A 208 -14.54 8.89 5.59
CA GLY A 208 -15.09 8.57 6.92
C GLY A 208 -16.36 7.73 6.89
N ASP A 209 -16.87 7.38 5.71
CA ASP A 209 -17.91 6.36 5.56
C ASP A 209 -17.35 4.94 5.48
N ILE A 210 -16.05 4.80 5.21
CA ILE A 210 -15.36 3.52 5.16
C ILE A 210 -15.18 3.01 6.60
N THR A 211 -15.71 1.82 6.85
CA THR A 211 -15.66 1.15 8.15
C THR A 211 -14.24 1.05 8.69
N PHE A 212 -14.08 1.27 9.99
CA PHE A 212 -12.80 1.26 10.69
C PHE A 212 -11.97 0.04 10.31
N GLY A 213 -10.73 0.28 9.88
CA GLY A 213 -9.79 -0.79 9.55
C GLY A 213 -9.99 -1.44 8.17
N THR A 214 -10.95 -0.98 7.38
CA THR A 214 -11.09 -1.39 5.97
C THR A 214 -10.06 -0.63 5.14
N ASN A 215 -9.30 -1.35 4.30
CA ASN A 215 -8.32 -0.71 3.41
C ASN A 215 -9.04 0.24 2.44
N ILE A 216 -8.58 1.48 2.37
CA ILE A 216 -9.00 2.43 1.33
C ILE A 216 -8.36 1.94 0.03
N THR A 217 -9.18 1.39 -0.86
CA THR A 217 -8.72 0.81 -2.12
C THR A 217 -8.54 1.88 -3.19
N LEU A 218 -7.84 1.52 -4.28
CA LEU A 218 -7.79 2.35 -5.47
C LEU A 218 -9.19 2.67 -6.01
N ASP A 219 -10.11 1.72 -5.90
CA ASP A 219 -11.45 1.84 -6.43
C ASP A 219 -12.29 2.80 -5.59
N ASP A 220 -12.07 2.84 -4.26
CA ASP A 220 -12.66 3.83 -3.35
C ASP A 220 -12.19 5.25 -3.69
N ILE A 221 -10.88 5.43 -3.91
CA ILE A 221 -10.31 6.73 -4.29
C ILE A 221 -10.92 7.22 -5.60
N ILE A 222 -11.01 6.35 -6.61
CA ILE A 222 -11.60 6.71 -7.90
C ILE A 222 -13.08 7.01 -7.77
N GLY A 223 -13.83 6.19 -7.02
CA GLY A 223 -15.26 6.37 -6.83
C GLY A 223 -15.61 7.71 -6.16
N VAL A 224 -14.88 8.07 -5.10
CA VAL A 224 -15.13 9.33 -4.38
C VAL A 224 -14.64 10.56 -5.15
N ASN A 225 -13.55 10.42 -5.92
CA ASN A 225 -12.87 11.56 -6.56
C ASN A 225 -13.01 11.59 -8.09
N GLU A 226 -13.95 10.85 -8.68
CA GLU A 226 -14.04 10.61 -10.13
C GLU A 226 -13.97 11.92 -10.94
N PHE A 227 -14.76 12.92 -10.55
CA PHE A 227 -14.80 14.20 -11.26
C PHE A 227 -13.48 14.97 -11.20
N ALA A 228 -12.83 14.97 -10.04
CA ALA A 228 -11.54 15.62 -9.84
C ALA A 228 -10.45 14.93 -10.66
N ILE A 229 -10.39 13.60 -10.58
CA ILE A 229 -9.44 12.77 -11.33
C ILE A 229 -9.57 13.00 -12.84
N LYS A 230 -10.80 13.00 -13.39
CA LYS A 230 -10.99 13.29 -14.82
C LYS A 230 -10.51 14.68 -15.22
N THR A 231 -10.72 15.68 -14.36
CA THR A 231 -10.21 17.05 -14.61
C THR A 231 -8.68 17.07 -14.60
N ASP A 232 -8.09 16.38 -13.64
CA ASP A 232 -6.64 16.36 -13.44
C ASP A 232 -5.93 15.58 -14.55
N ILE A 233 -6.54 14.54 -15.12
CA ILE A 233 -6.03 13.87 -16.33
C ILE A 233 -6.00 14.82 -17.53
N LEU A 234 -7.05 15.63 -17.71
CA LEU A 234 -7.08 16.61 -18.82
C LEU A 234 -6.01 17.70 -18.63
N ASN A 235 -5.84 18.16 -17.40
CA ASN A 235 -4.76 19.08 -17.03
C ASN A 235 -3.38 18.44 -17.26
N ASP A 236 -3.23 17.17 -16.89
CA ASP A 236 -2.02 16.38 -17.07
C ASP A 236 -1.69 16.16 -18.55
N LYS A 237 -2.69 16.10 -19.43
CA LYS A 237 -2.51 16.06 -20.89
C LYS A 237 -2.30 17.45 -21.52
N GLY A 238 -2.54 18.53 -20.79
CA GLY A 238 -2.46 19.90 -21.31
C GLY A 238 -3.65 20.31 -22.17
N VAL A 239 -4.81 19.67 -21.99
CA VAL A 239 -6.04 20.00 -22.74
C VAL A 239 -6.59 21.36 -22.28
N PRO A 240 -6.96 22.27 -23.21
CA PRO A 240 -7.56 23.57 -22.87
C PRO A 240 -8.85 23.42 -22.06
N ILE A 241 -9.07 24.31 -21.08
CA ILE A 241 -10.21 24.25 -20.15
C ILE A 241 -11.54 24.30 -20.89
N GLU A 242 -11.60 25.07 -21.99
CA GLU A 242 -12.81 25.21 -22.83
C GLU A 242 -13.21 23.88 -23.48
N GLN A 243 -12.26 22.96 -23.64
CA GLN A 243 -12.47 21.65 -24.24
C GLN A 243 -12.71 20.55 -23.20
N HIS A 244 -12.62 20.86 -21.90
CA HIS A 244 -12.74 19.84 -20.85
C HIS A 244 -14.09 19.13 -20.88
N GLN A 245 -15.19 19.84 -21.12
CA GLN A 245 -16.51 19.22 -21.18
C GLN A 245 -16.61 18.16 -22.30
N GLN A 246 -15.96 18.39 -23.43
CA GLN A 246 -15.99 17.48 -24.58
C GLN A 246 -15.21 16.19 -24.31
N PHE A 247 -14.04 16.31 -23.68
CA PHE A 247 -13.14 15.16 -23.48
C PHE A 247 -13.35 14.42 -22.16
N ARG A 248 -13.99 15.04 -21.16
CA ARG A 248 -14.18 14.42 -19.83
C ARG A 248 -14.92 13.08 -19.89
N GLN A 249 -15.91 12.95 -20.77
CA GLN A 249 -16.66 11.70 -20.91
C GLN A 249 -15.88 10.60 -21.63
N SER A 250 -14.81 10.95 -22.37
CA SER A 250 -13.93 9.98 -23.03
C SER A 250 -12.95 9.29 -22.08
N ILE A 251 -12.79 9.82 -20.85
CA ILE A 251 -11.88 9.24 -19.85
C ILE A 251 -12.57 8.04 -19.19
N GLY A 252 -12.09 6.86 -19.55
CA GLY A 252 -12.54 5.58 -19.00
C GLY A 252 -11.92 5.27 -17.63
N TYR A 253 -12.48 4.26 -16.98
CA TYR A 253 -12.07 3.81 -15.65
C TYR A 253 -10.61 3.33 -15.58
N GLU A 254 -10.15 2.57 -16.58
CA GLU A 254 -8.76 2.11 -16.64
C GLU A 254 -7.76 3.26 -16.77
N GLU A 255 -8.12 4.32 -17.49
CA GLU A 255 -7.29 5.51 -17.59
C GLU A 255 -7.17 6.22 -16.23
N MET A 256 -8.28 6.32 -15.49
CA MET A 256 -8.26 6.84 -14.12
C MET A 256 -7.40 5.99 -13.19
N LYS A 257 -7.50 4.66 -13.28
CA LYS A 257 -6.64 3.73 -12.54
C LYS A 257 -5.16 3.99 -12.83
N HIS A 258 -4.77 4.05 -14.09
CA HIS A 258 -3.38 4.30 -14.47
C HIS A 258 -2.87 5.65 -13.97
N PHE A 259 -3.68 6.70 -14.11
CA PHE A 259 -3.33 8.04 -13.64
C PHE A 259 -3.13 8.07 -12.12
N VAL A 260 -4.12 7.62 -11.35
CA VAL A 260 -4.05 7.64 -9.87
C VAL A 260 -2.89 6.78 -9.37
N LYS A 261 -2.67 5.60 -9.97
CA LYS A 261 -1.54 4.73 -9.59
C LYS A 261 -0.19 5.41 -9.76
N ARG A 262 -0.02 6.13 -10.88
CA ARG A 262 1.22 6.86 -11.19
C ARG A 262 1.43 8.03 -10.22
N GLU A 263 0.41 8.87 -10.05
CA GLU A 263 0.52 10.12 -9.29
C GLU A 263 0.60 9.90 -7.77
N LEU A 264 -0.02 8.85 -7.24
CA LEU A 264 0.00 8.53 -5.80
C LEU A 264 1.10 7.54 -5.41
N GLY A 265 1.85 7.00 -6.37
CA GLY A 265 2.84 5.96 -6.11
C GLY A 265 2.19 4.70 -5.54
N TYR A 266 1.27 4.13 -6.31
CA TYR A 266 0.56 2.91 -5.94
C TYR A 266 1.49 1.71 -5.90
N ASP A 267 1.38 0.97 -4.80
CA ASP A 267 1.90 -0.37 -4.67
C ASP A 267 0.80 -1.24 -4.07
N ASN A 268 0.60 -2.42 -4.61
CA ASN A 268 -0.19 -3.41 -3.89
C ASN A 268 0.79 -4.06 -2.90
N LEU A 269 0.39 -4.29 -1.65
CA LEU A 269 1.21 -4.90 -0.59
C LEU A 269 0.52 -6.14 -0.01
N GLY A 270 0.21 -7.10 -0.89
CA GLY A 270 -0.36 -8.40 -0.52
C GLY A 270 -1.88 -8.33 -0.39
N GLY A 271 -2.55 -7.77 -1.40
CA GLY A 271 -4.01 -7.55 -1.36
C GLY A 271 -4.41 -6.25 -0.67
N VAL A 272 -3.47 -5.53 -0.07
CA VAL A 272 -3.67 -4.20 0.51
C VAL A 272 -3.16 -3.16 -0.47
N ASP A 273 -4.00 -2.21 -0.86
CA ASP A 273 -3.57 -1.09 -1.69
C ASP A 273 -2.82 -0.06 -0.83
N ALA A 274 -1.61 0.26 -1.22
CA ALA A 274 -0.77 1.25 -0.57
C ALA A 274 -0.42 2.38 -1.53
N PHE A 275 -0.36 3.59 -1.00
CA PHE A 275 -0.08 4.82 -1.75
C PHE A 275 1.11 5.50 -1.09
N GLY A 276 2.14 5.84 -1.88
CA GLY A 276 3.40 6.33 -1.35
C GLY A 276 4.10 5.35 -0.39
N GLY A 277 3.84 4.04 -0.55
CA GLY A 277 4.36 2.98 0.31
C GLY A 277 3.66 2.85 1.67
N LYS A 278 2.51 3.49 1.88
CA LYS A 278 1.71 3.40 3.10
C LYS A 278 0.27 2.95 2.79
N PRO A 279 -0.27 1.95 3.50
CA PRO A 279 -1.70 1.64 3.43
C PRO A 279 -2.51 2.67 4.23
N TYR A 280 -3.73 2.93 3.78
CA TYR A 280 -4.68 3.82 4.44
C TYR A 280 -5.95 3.06 4.77
N PHE A 281 -6.56 3.38 5.91
CA PHE A 281 -7.72 2.65 6.41
C PHE A 281 -8.85 3.61 6.77
N GLY A 282 -10.08 3.13 6.64
CA GLY A 282 -11.26 3.82 7.15
C GLY A 282 -11.20 3.99 8.66
N THR A 283 -11.93 5.00 9.15
CA THR A 283 -11.96 5.42 10.56
C THR A 283 -13.35 5.36 11.18
N LYS A 284 -14.38 4.94 10.42
CA LYS A 284 -15.75 4.87 10.91
C LYS A 284 -15.92 3.77 11.95
N LYS A 285 -16.09 4.17 13.21
CA LYS A 285 -16.33 3.23 14.32
C LYS A 285 -17.46 2.27 13.99
N ILE A 286 -17.31 1.05 14.48
CA ILE A 286 -18.37 0.04 14.35
C ILE A 286 -19.45 0.37 15.36
N GLU A 287 -20.67 0.55 14.86
CA GLU A 287 -21.85 0.89 15.67
C GLU A 287 -22.72 -0.34 15.99
N THR A 288 -22.33 -1.50 15.49
CA THR A 288 -22.99 -2.79 15.68
C THR A 288 -22.33 -3.59 16.78
N SER A 289 -23.08 -4.55 17.33
CA SER A 289 -22.60 -5.45 18.38
C SER A 289 -21.82 -6.64 17.80
N MET A 290 -20.98 -7.32 18.60
CA MET A 290 -20.14 -8.43 18.11
C MET A 290 -20.98 -9.57 17.51
N GLY A 291 -22.05 -9.97 18.21
CA GLY A 291 -22.98 -10.97 17.67
C GLY A 291 -23.63 -10.55 16.34
N THR A 292 -23.88 -9.25 16.15
CA THR A 292 -24.43 -8.70 14.90
C THR A 292 -23.40 -8.76 13.77
N GLU A 293 -22.14 -8.43 14.05
CA GLU A 293 -21.04 -8.50 13.07
C GLU A 293 -20.78 -9.95 12.62
N ILE A 294 -20.77 -10.91 13.55
CA ILE A 294 -20.63 -12.33 13.20
C ILE A 294 -21.82 -12.78 12.35
N LEU A 295 -23.05 -12.43 12.74
CA LEU A 295 -24.25 -12.79 11.98
C LEU A 295 -24.26 -12.19 10.56
N ASN A 296 -23.87 -10.93 10.41
CA ASN A 296 -23.77 -10.28 9.11
C ASN A 296 -22.70 -10.95 8.23
N SER A 297 -21.58 -11.35 8.84
CA SER A 297 -20.52 -12.10 8.17
C SER A 297 -21.06 -13.44 7.66
N LEU A 298 -21.72 -14.24 8.50
CA LEU A 298 -22.33 -15.51 8.08
C LEU A 298 -23.39 -15.33 6.99
N LYS A 299 -24.22 -14.28 7.04
CA LYS A 299 -25.19 -13.97 5.97
C LYS A 299 -24.52 -13.62 4.65
N ALA A 300 -23.40 -12.88 4.69
CA ALA A 300 -22.63 -12.59 3.48
C ALA A 300 -22.01 -13.87 2.88
N MET A 301 -21.56 -14.80 3.73
CA MET A 301 -21.11 -16.13 3.29
C MET A 301 -22.24 -16.93 2.64
N ASP A 302 -23.42 -16.96 3.27
CA ASP A 302 -24.59 -17.66 2.73
C ASP A 302 -25.05 -17.06 1.39
N ALA A 303 -24.93 -15.75 1.19
CA ALA A 303 -25.28 -15.08 -0.06
C ALA A 303 -24.27 -15.33 -1.19
N ALA A 304 -23.00 -15.55 -0.85
CA ALA A 304 -21.93 -15.84 -1.81
C ALA A 304 -21.77 -17.34 -2.11
N GLY A 305 -22.18 -18.21 -1.18
CA GLY A 305 -22.04 -19.66 -1.26
C GLY A 305 -23.25 -20.38 -1.84
N VAL A 306 -23.14 -21.71 -1.92
CA VAL A 306 -24.22 -22.60 -2.36
C VAL A 306 -25.20 -22.83 -1.20
N THR A 307 -26.49 -22.54 -1.42
CA THR A 307 -27.52 -22.62 -0.35
C THR A 307 -28.40 -23.88 -0.41
N ASP A 308 -28.29 -24.66 -1.48
CA ASP A 308 -29.01 -25.93 -1.69
C ASP A 308 -28.03 -27.11 -1.90
N LEU A 309 -28.23 -28.19 -1.15
CA LEU A 309 -27.43 -29.41 -1.25
C LEU A 309 -27.50 -30.08 -2.64
N ARG A 310 -28.59 -29.90 -3.38
CA ARG A 310 -28.73 -30.38 -4.76
C ARG A 310 -27.94 -29.54 -5.75
N GLU A 311 -27.87 -28.23 -5.52
CA GLU A 311 -27.01 -27.35 -6.33
C GLU A 311 -25.54 -27.72 -6.12
N LEU A 312 -25.14 -28.00 -4.87
CA LEU A 312 -23.80 -28.47 -4.54
C LEU A 312 -23.47 -29.80 -5.24
N GLN A 313 -24.42 -30.73 -5.25
CA GLN A 313 -24.29 -32.00 -5.98
C GLN A 313 -24.17 -31.80 -7.50
N ASN A 314 -24.92 -30.86 -8.07
CA ASN A 314 -24.87 -30.53 -9.50
C ASN A 314 -23.50 -29.95 -9.87
N LEU A 315 -22.94 -29.06 -9.05
CA LEU A 315 -21.61 -28.49 -9.26
C LEU A 315 -20.52 -29.56 -9.26
N LEU A 316 -20.59 -30.52 -8.33
CA LEU A 316 -19.65 -31.66 -8.28
C LEU A 316 -19.79 -32.64 -9.46
N THR A 317 -20.92 -32.64 -10.17
CA THR A 317 -21.19 -33.55 -11.29
C THR A 317 -20.96 -32.91 -12.66
N GLN A 318 -20.90 -31.57 -12.76
CA GLN A 318 -20.72 -30.84 -14.02
C GLN A 318 -19.29 -30.87 -14.59
N GLY A 319 -18.32 -31.42 -13.84
CA GLY A 319 -16.95 -31.65 -14.30
C GLY A 319 -15.92 -30.81 -13.54
N LYS A 320 -14.64 -31.14 -13.74
CA LYS A 320 -13.51 -30.61 -12.98
C LYS A 320 -13.36 -29.09 -13.06
N ASP A 321 -13.75 -28.43 -14.15
CA ASP A 321 -13.53 -26.99 -14.33
C ASP A 321 -14.84 -26.22 -14.25
N ILE A 322 -15.02 -25.45 -13.18
CA ILE A 322 -16.15 -24.54 -13.00
C ILE A 322 -15.68 -23.07 -13.07
N GLU A 323 -16.56 -22.17 -13.53
CA GLU A 323 -16.27 -20.74 -13.58
C GLU A 323 -17.00 -20.03 -12.44
N VAL A 324 -16.24 -19.43 -11.52
CA VAL A 324 -16.74 -18.64 -10.39
C VAL A 324 -16.16 -17.24 -10.50
N ASP A 325 -17.01 -16.22 -10.55
CA ASP A 325 -16.62 -14.80 -10.69
C ASP A 325 -15.62 -14.53 -11.83
N GLY A 326 -15.82 -15.19 -12.99
CA GLY A 326 -14.97 -15.03 -14.17
C GLY A 326 -13.62 -15.75 -14.09
N ARG A 327 -13.38 -16.58 -13.07
CA ARG A 327 -12.19 -17.43 -12.94
C ARG A 327 -12.56 -18.89 -13.13
N LYS A 328 -11.88 -19.55 -14.07
CA LYS A 328 -11.93 -21.02 -14.19
C LYS A 328 -11.12 -21.63 -13.05
N VAL A 329 -11.76 -22.50 -12.29
CA VAL A 329 -11.10 -23.23 -11.19
C VAL A 329 -11.38 -24.71 -11.33
N THR A 330 -10.30 -25.48 -11.17
CA THR A 330 -10.37 -26.94 -11.12
C THR A 330 -10.78 -27.37 -9.71
N VAL A 331 -11.97 -27.94 -9.57
CA VAL A 331 -12.54 -28.46 -8.32
C VAL A 331 -12.41 -29.98 -8.35
N ASP A 332 -11.46 -30.50 -7.58
CA ASP A 332 -11.22 -31.95 -7.47
C ASP A 332 -11.99 -32.57 -6.29
N ASN A 333 -12.40 -31.76 -5.30
CA ASN A 333 -13.18 -32.21 -4.14
C ASN A 333 -14.03 -31.08 -3.52
N LEU A 334 -14.91 -31.44 -2.56
CA LEU A 334 -15.80 -30.48 -1.87
C LEU A 334 -15.04 -29.44 -1.03
N GLN A 335 -13.86 -29.78 -0.52
CA GLN A 335 -12.98 -28.87 0.22
C GLN A 335 -12.42 -27.80 -0.72
N ASP A 336 -12.06 -28.11 -1.97
CA ASP A 336 -11.57 -27.14 -2.95
C ASP A 336 -12.66 -26.12 -3.30
N LEU A 337 -13.89 -26.60 -3.48
CA LEU A 337 -15.07 -25.75 -3.68
C LEU A 337 -15.31 -24.85 -2.45
N TYR A 338 -15.21 -25.41 -1.24
CA TYR A 338 -15.40 -24.66 0.00
C TYR A 338 -14.26 -23.66 0.28
N SER A 339 -13.03 -23.99 -0.08
CA SER A 339 -11.85 -23.12 0.04
C SER A 339 -11.97 -21.91 -0.89
N LEU A 340 -12.57 -22.11 -2.06
CA LEU A 340 -12.93 -21.06 -3.03
C LEU A 340 -13.91 -20.05 -2.44
N TYR A 341 -14.89 -20.53 -1.66
CA TYR A 341 -15.84 -19.66 -0.96
C TYR A 341 -15.22 -19.01 0.28
N ASN A 342 -14.34 -19.72 1.01
CA ASN A 342 -13.68 -19.20 2.21
C ASN A 342 -12.59 -18.14 1.96
N ASP A 343 -12.21 -17.87 0.71
CA ASP A 343 -11.34 -16.74 0.34
C ASP A 343 -12.15 -15.48 -0.02
N GLY A 344 -11.49 -14.32 -0.09
CA GLY A 344 -12.15 -13.05 -0.43
C GLY A 344 -13.03 -12.51 0.69
N VAL A 345 -14.32 -12.27 0.43
CA VAL A 345 -15.25 -11.59 1.36
C VAL A 345 -15.36 -12.32 2.71
N ILE A 346 -15.29 -13.66 2.71
CA ILE A 346 -15.39 -14.47 3.94
C ILE A 346 -14.15 -14.27 4.81
N ARG A 347 -12.97 -14.48 4.23
CA ARG A 347 -11.68 -14.26 4.88
C ARG A 347 -11.54 -12.84 5.39
N ASP A 348 -11.88 -11.84 4.56
CA ASP A 348 -11.76 -10.43 4.90
C ASP A 348 -12.63 -10.02 6.10
N ASN A 349 -13.83 -10.61 6.26
CA ASN A 349 -14.73 -10.27 7.36
C ASN A 349 -14.30 -10.90 8.69
N PHE A 350 -13.82 -12.15 8.69
CA PHE A 350 -13.36 -12.82 9.93
C PHE A 350 -11.92 -12.46 10.32
N GLU A 351 -11.02 -12.17 9.36
CA GLU A 351 -9.71 -11.56 9.63
C GLU A 351 -9.91 -10.29 10.47
N ARG A 352 -10.94 -9.49 10.17
CA ARG A 352 -11.23 -8.24 10.88
C ARG A 352 -11.79 -8.42 12.29
N LEU A 353 -12.44 -9.55 12.62
CA LEU A 353 -13.14 -9.74 13.90
C LEU A 353 -12.34 -10.51 14.95
N GLY A 354 -11.11 -10.91 14.62
CA GLY A 354 -10.25 -11.68 15.52
C GLY A 354 -9.18 -12.51 14.81
N GLY A 355 -9.07 -12.42 13.49
CA GLY A 355 -7.92 -12.94 12.73
C GLY A 355 -8.15 -14.36 12.22
N VAL A 356 -7.55 -14.66 11.07
CA VAL A 356 -7.54 -15.98 10.47
C VAL A 356 -6.15 -16.61 10.60
N GLY A 357 -6.08 -17.86 11.06
CA GLY A 357 -4.87 -18.67 11.06
C GLY A 357 -4.66 -19.31 9.69
N ASP A 358 -3.41 -19.37 9.21
CA ASP A 358 -3.07 -20.11 7.98
C ASP A 358 -3.18 -21.64 8.17
N SER A 359 -3.39 -22.06 9.41
CA SER A 359 -3.66 -23.44 9.79
C SER A 359 -5.15 -23.74 9.54
N ALA A 360 -5.46 -24.54 8.51
CA ALA A 360 -6.51 -25.53 8.73
C ALA A 360 -6.06 -26.39 9.92
N PRO A 361 -6.96 -26.91 10.77
CA PRO A 361 -6.52 -27.73 11.88
C PRO A 361 -5.62 -28.83 11.33
N ASP A 362 -4.47 -29.04 11.97
CA ASP A 362 -3.41 -30.03 11.65
C ASP A 362 -3.94 -31.49 11.79
N ILE A 363 -5.05 -31.78 11.12
CA ILE A 363 -5.62 -33.11 10.91
C ILE A 363 -4.98 -33.71 9.64
N VAL A 364 -4.02 -33.01 9.01
CA VAL A 364 -3.26 -33.51 7.85
C VAL A 364 -1.97 -34.17 8.35
N ASN A 365 -1.83 -35.47 8.07
CA ASN A 365 -0.64 -36.34 8.23
C ASN A 365 -0.52 -37.21 9.49
N GLN A 366 -1.60 -37.82 9.98
CA GLN A 366 -1.42 -39.03 10.79
C GLN A 366 -1.21 -40.27 9.92
N LYS A 367 0.08 -40.47 9.62
CA LYS A 367 0.86 -41.71 9.40
C LYS A 367 0.16 -42.92 8.74
N LYS A 368 0.75 -43.34 7.62
CA LYS A 368 0.70 -44.70 7.06
C LYS A 368 0.64 -45.78 8.15
N ILE A 369 -0.36 -46.65 8.07
CA ILE A 369 -0.39 -47.91 8.81
C ILE A 369 0.13 -49.00 7.86
N LEU A 370 1.21 -49.68 8.26
CA LEU A 370 1.83 -50.79 7.49
C LEU A 370 2.26 -50.40 6.06
N GLY A 371 2.68 -49.15 5.84
CA GLY A 371 3.19 -48.69 4.53
C GLY A 371 2.12 -48.41 3.48
N ILE A 372 0.83 -48.56 3.83
CA ILE A 372 -0.31 -48.24 2.98
C ILE A 372 -0.84 -46.86 3.39
N ASP A 373 -1.03 -45.96 2.42
CA ASP A 373 -1.79 -44.72 2.62
C ASP A 373 -3.28 -45.08 2.76
N ILE A 374 -3.69 -45.32 3.99
CA ILE A 374 -5.10 -45.35 4.36
C ILE A 374 -5.39 -43.96 4.92
N ASP A 375 -6.36 -43.26 4.34
CA ASP A 375 -6.97 -42.07 4.94
C ASP A 375 -8.22 -42.55 5.71
N PRO A 376 -8.09 -42.96 6.99
CA PRO A 376 -9.21 -43.50 7.78
C PRO A 376 -10.29 -42.45 8.06
N ARG A 377 -10.08 -41.17 7.68
CA ARG A 377 -10.93 -40.02 8.03
C ARG A 377 -11.82 -39.55 6.90
N LYS A 378 -11.82 -40.22 5.74
CA LYS A 378 -12.55 -39.83 4.51
C LYS A 378 -14.09 -39.68 4.64
N ASN A 379 -14.67 -39.83 5.84
CA ASN A 379 -16.07 -39.53 6.18
C ASN A 379 -16.25 -38.96 7.63
N ARG A 380 -15.15 -38.73 8.37
CA ARG A 380 -15.12 -38.29 9.78
C ARG A 380 -14.42 -36.94 9.97
N GLN A 381 -14.12 -36.22 8.89
CA GLN A 381 -13.53 -34.90 8.95
C GLN A 381 -14.54 -33.91 8.42
N ILE A 382 -15.03 -33.02 9.29
CA ILE A 382 -15.90 -31.93 8.85
C ILE A 382 -15.12 -30.98 7.92
N ILE A 383 -15.84 -30.42 6.96
CA ILE A 383 -15.30 -29.38 6.10
C ILE A 383 -15.34 -28.08 6.89
N VAL A 384 -14.15 -27.58 7.19
CA VAL A 384 -13.95 -26.32 7.90
C VAL A 384 -13.08 -25.38 7.10
N GLY A 385 -13.28 -24.08 7.33
CA GLY A 385 -12.37 -23.04 6.87
C GLY A 385 -11.08 -22.99 7.69
N GLY A 386 -10.27 -21.96 7.44
CA GLY A 386 -9.15 -21.64 8.32
C GLY A 386 -9.64 -21.32 9.74
N GLU A 387 -8.77 -21.47 10.74
CA GLU A 387 -9.08 -21.06 12.11
C GLU A 387 -9.45 -19.56 12.14
N ILE A 388 -10.61 -19.24 12.72
CA ILE A 388 -11.11 -17.87 12.91
C ILE A 388 -11.00 -17.46 14.39
N PHE A 389 -11.01 -16.16 14.67
CA PHE A 389 -10.86 -15.61 16.04
C PHE A 389 -9.56 -16.02 16.74
N THR A 390 -8.46 -16.04 16.01
CA THR A 390 -7.11 -16.36 16.53
C THR A 390 -6.55 -15.35 17.55
N ASN A 391 -7.11 -14.15 17.66
CA ASN A 391 -6.76 -13.16 18.68
C ASN A 391 -7.09 -13.74 20.08
N PRO A 392 -6.13 -13.78 21.03
CA PRO A 392 -6.34 -14.40 22.34
C PRO A 392 -7.56 -13.88 23.12
N ASN A 393 -7.84 -12.59 23.03
CA ASN A 393 -8.98 -11.97 23.72
C ASN A 393 -10.29 -12.36 23.04
N ALA A 394 -10.33 -12.37 21.70
CA ALA A 394 -11.48 -12.83 20.93
C ALA A 394 -11.78 -14.31 21.20
N ARG A 395 -10.73 -15.15 21.22
CA ARG A 395 -10.83 -16.59 21.49
C ARG A 395 -11.35 -16.87 22.90
N ALA A 396 -10.77 -16.23 23.91
CA ALA A 396 -11.17 -16.43 25.30
C ALA A 396 -12.60 -15.97 25.54
N GLY A 397 -12.98 -14.79 25.02
CA GLY A 397 -14.33 -14.29 25.19
C GLY A 397 -15.39 -15.13 24.48
N LEU A 398 -15.10 -15.64 23.27
CA LEU A 398 -16.01 -16.58 22.58
C LEU A 398 -16.16 -17.90 23.34
N ALA A 399 -15.06 -18.43 23.89
CA ALA A 399 -15.10 -19.64 24.69
C ALA A 399 -15.92 -19.46 25.97
N GLU A 400 -15.78 -18.32 26.65
CA GLU A 400 -16.59 -17.95 27.81
C GLU A 400 -18.08 -17.90 27.46
N VAL A 401 -18.45 -17.30 26.33
CA VAL A 401 -19.86 -17.25 25.91
C VAL A 401 -20.42 -18.63 25.60
N MET A 402 -19.63 -19.47 24.92
CA MET A 402 -20.09 -20.80 24.47
C MET A 402 -20.19 -21.82 25.61
N PHE A 403 -19.23 -21.82 26.51
CA PHE A 403 -19.13 -22.82 27.57
C PHE A 403 -19.60 -22.31 28.93
N GLY A 404 -19.74 -20.99 29.08
CA GLY A 404 -20.27 -20.36 30.28
C GLY A 404 -19.27 -20.28 31.44
N GLN A 405 -19.82 -19.98 32.61
CA GLN A 405 -19.11 -19.93 33.87
C GLN A 405 -19.71 -20.96 34.83
N ASP A 406 -18.92 -21.40 35.81
CA ASP A 406 -19.38 -22.23 36.91
C ASP A 406 -20.20 -21.43 37.95
N SER A 407 -20.63 -22.09 39.02
CA SER A 407 -21.43 -21.46 40.09
C SER A 407 -20.70 -20.36 40.86
N ASP A 408 -19.37 -20.34 40.81
CA ASP A 408 -18.52 -19.37 41.50
C ASP A 408 -18.11 -18.20 40.56
N GLY A 409 -18.62 -18.20 39.31
CA GLY A 409 -18.35 -17.19 38.30
C GLY A 409 -17.02 -17.37 37.57
N VAL A 410 -16.37 -18.53 37.71
CA VAL A 410 -15.13 -18.85 36.99
C VAL A 410 -15.48 -19.37 35.59
N THR A 411 -14.79 -18.88 34.57
CA THR A 411 -14.99 -19.33 33.19
C THR A 411 -14.67 -20.80 33.06
N ASN A 412 -15.58 -21.58 32.45
CA ASN A 412 -15.35 -23.00 32.18
C ASN A 412 -14.20 -23.23 31.18
N TYR A 413 -13.76 -22.19 30.48
CA TYR A 413 -12.55 -22.19 29.66
C TYR A 413 -11.36 -21.60 30.43
N ASP A 414 -10.26 -22.34 30.51
CA ASP A 414 -8.97 -21.84 31.01
C ASP A 414 -8.08 -21.41 29.84
N ALA A 415 -7.89 -20.10 29.67
CA ALA A 415 -7.07 -19.54 28.60
C ALA A 415 -5.58 -19.94 28.68
N ARG A 416 -5.06 -20.34 29.85
CA ARG A 416 -3.66 -20.74 30.02
C ARG A 416 -3.43 -22.17 29.56
N THR A 417 -4.32 -23.09 29.92
CA THR A 417 -4.20 -24.51 29.57
C THR A 417 -4.94 -24.85 28.28
N GLY A 418 -5.88 -24.00 27.84
CA GLY A 418 -6.77 -24.20 26.69
C GLY A 418 -7.83 -25.26 26.90
N LEU A 419 -8.06 -25.69 28.14
CA LEU A 419 -9.05 -26.70 28.50
C LEU A 419 -10.43 -26.07 28.73
N VAL A 420 -11.46 -26.86 28.47
CA VAL A 420 -12.88 -26.54 28.62
C VAL A 420 -13.52 -27.62 29.48
N ASP A 421 -14.14 -27.17 30.57
CA ASP A 421 -14.92 -28.00 31.47
C ASP A 421 -16.42 -27.79 31.27
N ASN A 422 -17.23 -28.67 31.86
CA ASN A 422 -18.68 -28.57 31.93
C ASN A 422 -19.42 -28.46 30.57
N VAL A 423 -18.94 -29.13 29.52
CA VAL A 423 -19.57 -29.11 28.20
C VAL A 423 -20.86 -29.92 28.20
N GLN A 424 -21.99 -29.26 27.93
CA GLN A 424 -23.34 -29.88 27.97
C GLN A 424 -23.70 -30.52 26.62
N ILE A 425 -23.82 -31.85 26.59
CA ILE A 425 -24.08 -32.63 25.36
C ILE A 425 -25.53 -32.51 24.87
N ASN A 426 -26.49 -32.40 25.77
CA ASN A 426 -27.92 -32.48 25.42
C ASN A 426 -28.53 -31.13 24.97
N THR A 427 -27.81 -30.37 24.15
CA THR A 427 -28.20 -29.01 23.71
C THR A 427 -28.57 -28.92 22.24
N GLY A 428 -28.38 -30.00 21.46
CA GLY A 428 -28.54 -29.95 19.99
C GLY A 428 -27.54 -29.01 19.30
N LEU A 429 -26.51 -28.56 20.00
CA LEU A 429 -25.45 -27.71 19.47
C LEU A 429 -24.11 -28.46 19.36
N ILE A 430 -24.08 -29.73 19.75
CA ILE A 430 -22.88 -30.57 19.68
C ILE A 430 -23.03 -31.57 18.54
N PHE A 431 -21.95 -31.72 17.80
CA PHE A 431 -21.83 -32.66 16.70
C PHE A 431 -20.63 -33.57 16.94
N ASP A 432 -20.80 -34.83 16.54
CA ASP A 432 -19.76 -35.84 16.55
C ASP A 432 -18.76 -35.61 15.40
N ASP A 433 -17.74 -36.45 15.33
CA ASP A 433 -16.73 -36.36 14.28
C ASP A 433 -17.25 -36.79 12.89
N THR A 434 -18.39 -37.48 12.82
CA THR A 434 -19.12 -37.74 11.56
C THR A 434 -20.00 -36.56 11.13
N GLY A 435 -19.97 -35.47 11.90
CA GLY A 435 -20.77 -34.27 11.73
C GLY A 435 -22.24 -34.48 12.13
N LYS A 436 -22.64 -35.62 12.68
CA LYS A 436 -24.01 -35.87 13.10
C LYS A 436 -24.28 -35.13 14.41
N GLN A 437 -25.46 -34.52 14.51
CA GLN A 437 -25.91 -33.88 15.75
C GLN A 437 -26.12 -34.94 16.85
N ILE A 438 -25.58 -34.67 18.03
CA ILE A 438 -25.75 -35.52 19.21
C ILE A 438 -27.08 -35.14 19.89
N GLU A 439 -28.04 -36.06 19.91
CA GLU A 439 -29.37 -35.84 20.51
C GLU A 439 -29.47 -36.39 21.95
N SER A 440 -28.62 -37.35 22.32
CA SER A 440 -28.48 -37.87 23.68
C SER A 440 -27.17 -38.64 23.85
N PHE A 441 -26.64 -38.76 25.06
CA PHE A 441 -25.44 -39.59 25.34
C PHE A 441 -25.66 -41.08 25.05
N ARG A 442 -26.93 -41.52 24.95
CA ARG A 442 -27.27 -42.89 24.54
C ARG A 442 -27.09 -43.16 23.05
N ASP A 443 -26.98 -42.12 22.24
CA ASP A 443 -26.79 -42.26 20.80
C ASP A 443 -25.33 -42.54 20.40
N GLU A 444 -24.38 -42.53 21.36
CA GLU A 444 -22.95 -42.78 21.14
C GLU A 444 -22.37 -43.84 22.09
N VAL A 445 -21.64 -44.80 21.52
CA VAL A 445 -20.88 -45.85 22.24
C VAL A 445 -19.46 -45.37 22.60
N PHE A 446 -19.19 -44.06 22.53
CA PHE A 446 -17.84 -43.51 22.56
C PHE A 446 -17.53 -42.71 23.84
N PHE A 447 -17.68 -43.34 25.00
CA PHE A 447 -16.94 -42.95 26.19
C PHE A 447 -16.61 -44.22 26.95
N ASN A 448 -15.45 -44.79 26.67
CA ASN A 448 -14.91 -45.84 27.52
C ASN A 448 -14.38 -45.16 28.79
N VAL A 449 -15.30 -44.80 29.68
CA VAL A 449 -14.98 -44.35 31.04
C VAL A 449 -14.13 -45.45 31.66
N GLY A 450 -12.84 -45.20 31.80
CA GLY A 450 -11.86 -46.16 32.28
C GLY A 450 -12.39 -46.94 33.48
N SER A 451 -12.56 -48.24 33.28
CA SER A 451 -13.17 -49.20 34.21
C SER A 451 -12.59 -49.10 35.62
N LEU A 452 -13.47 -49.08 36.63
CA LEU A 452 -13.30 -49.80 37.89
C LEU A 452 -14.67 -50.11 38.53
N THR A 453 -15.13 -51.34 38.28
CA THR A 453 -15.81 -52.23 39.24
C THR A 453 -16.47 -51.57 40.46
N SER A 454 -17.70 -51.09 40.34
CA SER A 454 -18.81 -51.29 41.31
C SER A 454 -19.97 -50.34 41.02
N LEU A 455 -20.90 -50.71 40.15
CA LEU A 455 -22.21 -50.07 40.12
C LEU A 455 -23.29 -51.13 39.94
N THR A 456 -23.64 -51.74 41.08
CA THR A 456 -25.05 -51.98 41.40
C THR A 456 -25.85 -50.74 41.02
N GLU A 457 -26.84 -50.93 40.16
CA GLU A 457 -28.11 -50.19 40.10
C GLU A 457 -28.09 -48.85 40.83
N ARG A 458 -27.59 -47.80 40.18
CA ARG A 458 -28.08 -46.46 40.43
C ARG A 458 -28.82 -46.00 39.18
N PRO A 459 -30.09 -45.62 39.28
CA PRO A 459 -30.78 -45.02 38.15
C PRO A 459 -30.02 -43.72 37.85
N PHE A 460 -29.46 -43.63 36.65
CA PHE A 460 -29.01 -42.35 36.10
C PHE A 460 -30.20 -41.41 36.17
N SER A 461 -30.18 -40.49 37.14
CA SER A 461 -31.12 -39.38 37.19
C SER A 461 -30.97 -38.55 35.93
N GLU A 462 -32.05 -37.87 35.54
CA GLU A 462 -32.17 -36.93 34.41
C GLU A 462 -31.26 -35.68 34.58
N GLU A 463 -29.98 -35.89 34.88
CA GLU A 463 -28.94 -34.87 34.94
C GLU A 463 -28.36 -34.68 33.54
N LYS A 464 -28.27 -33.42 33.12
CA LYS A 464 -27.64 -33.01 31.88
C LYS A 464 -26.27 -33.70 31.77
N GLU A 465 -26.08 -34.46 30.70
CA GLU A 465 -24.86 -35.21 30.43
C GLU A 465 -23.72 -34.21 30.15
N ILE A 466 -22.74 -34.14 31.07
CA ILE A 466 -21.66 -33.15 31.11
C ILE A 466 -20.30 -33.83 30.88
N VAL A 467 -19.44 -33.24 30.03
CA VAL A 467 -18.05 -33.69 29.78
C VAL A 467 -17.04 -32.62 30.22
N ASN A 468 -15.92 -33.05 30.79
CA ASN A 468 -14.85 -32.19 31.33
C ASN A 468 -13.51 -32.45 30.63
N ASN A 469 -12.52 -31.57 30.86
CA ASN A 469 -11.14 -31.66 30.36
C ASN A 469 -10.98 -31.70 28.83
N LEU A 470 -11.92 -31.10 28.08
CA LEU A 470 -11.82 -31.04 26.62
C LEU A 470 -10.87 -29.92 26.19
N LYS A 471 -9.94 -30.21 25.28
CA LYS A 471 -9.02 -29.21 24.74
C LYS A 471 -9.66 -28.45 23.58
N LEU A 472 -9.73 -27.12 23.67
CA LEU A 472 -10.14 -26.26 22.56
C LEU A 472 -9.01 -26.10 21.54
N ASP A 473 -9.20 -26.69 20.36
CA ASP A 473 -8.26 -26.56 19.24
C ASP A 473 -8.38 -25.20 18.57
N GLY A 474 -9.60 -24.69 18.38
CA GLY A 474 -9.86 -23.39 17.76
C GLY A 474 -11.32 -23.22 17.36
N PHE A 475 -11.61 -22.06 16.75
CA PHE A 475 -12.91 -21.78 16.15
C PHE A 475 -12.80 -21.82 14.63
N PHE A 476 -13.84 -22.34 13.97
CA PHE A 476 -13.84 -22.57 12.54
C PHE A 476 -15.18 -22.21 11.92
N THR A 477 -15.17 -21.82 10.65
CA THR A 477 -16.39 -21.82 9.82
C THR A 477 -16.66 -23.24 9.34
N ALA A 478 -17.89 -23.71 9.49
CA ALA A 478 -18.35 -25.00 9.00
C ALA A 478 -19.67 -24.85 8.24
N VAL A 479 -20.06 -25.91 7.51
CA VAL A 479 -21.32 -25.95 6.77
C VAL A 479 -22.31 -26.85 7.49
N GLU A 480 -23.42 -26.26 7.95
CA GLU A 480 -24.54 -26.98 8.54
C GLU A 480 -25.61 -27.26 7.48
N ILE A 481 -26.03 -28.53 7.41
CA ILE A 481 -27.20 -28.98 6.67
C ILE A 481 -28.32 -29.18 7.69
N SER A 482 -29.41 -28.43 7.54
CA SER A 482 -30.55 -28.48 8.46
C SER A 482 -31.84 -28.79 7.71
N GLY A 483 -32.68 -29.65 8.31
CA GLY A 483 -33.92 -30.06 7.66
C GLY A 483 -34.85 -30.87 8.55
N ILE A 484 -35.85 -31.48 7.92
CA ILE A 484 -36.78 -32.42 8.55
C ILE A 484 -36.41 -33.82 8.09
N ASP A 485 -36.14 -34.71 9.04
CA ASP A 485 -35.82 -36.11 8.77
C ASP A 485 -37.06 -36.91 8.32
N ASN A 486 -36.86 -38.19 8.01
CA ASN A 486 -37.95 -39.09 7.64
C ASN A 486 -38.98 -39.35 8.77
N ASN A 487 -38.64 -39.04 10.03
CA ASN A 487 -39.50 -39.19 11.21
C ASN A 487 -40.24 -37.90 11.62
N ASN A 488 -40.18 -36.84 10.79
CA ASN A 488 -40.71 -35.50 11.07
C ASN A 488 -40.03 -34.76 12.25
N LYS A 489 -38.81 -35.15 12.62
CA LYS A 489 -37.97 -34.43 13.57
C LYS A 489 -37.05 -33.46 12.84
N ARG A 490 -36.70 -32.36 13.52
CA ARG A 490 -35.62 -31.48 13.03
C ARG A 490 -34.30 -32.18 13.28
N PHE A 491 -33.47 -32.21 12.25
CA PHE A 491 -32.17 -32.86 12.28
C PHE A 491 -31.16 -31.97 11.56
N SER A 492 -30.00 -31.79 12.18
CA SER A 492 -28.87 -31.07 11.61
C SER A 492 -27.65 -31.97 11.47
N ARG A 493 -26.81 -31.68 10.48
CA ARG A 493 -25.52 -32.35 10.28
C ARG A 493 -24.49 -31.35 9.75
N LEU A 494 -23.27 -31.39 10.26
CA LEU A 494 -22.12 -30.72 9.66
C LEU A 494 -21.61 -31.51 8.46
N LEU A 495 -21.33 -30.82 7.37
CA LEU A 495 -20.86 -31.45 6.14
C LEU A 495 -19.43 -31.97 6.31
N THR A 496 -19.21 -33.24 5.97
CA THR A 496 -17.89 -33.89 6.02
C THR A 496 -17.27 -34.03 4.63
N GLN A 497 -15.95 -34.26 4.59
CA GLN A 497 -15.17 -34.43 3.36
C GLN A 497 -15.61 -35.68 2.59
N THR A 498 -16.60 -35.55 1.70
CA THR A 498 -17.05 -36.63 0.82
C THR A 498 -16.41 -36.48 -0.56
N LYS A 499 -15.80 -37.57 -1.09
CA LYS A 499 -15.11 -37.55 -2.40
C LYS A 499 -16.01 -38.02 -3.55
N ASN A 500 -17.32 -38.20 -3.37
CA ASN A 500 -18.22 -38.59 -4.47
C ASN A 500 -19.66 -38.02 -4.34
N PRO A 501 -20.39 -37.89 -5.46
CA PRO A 501 -21.81 -37.52 -5.46
C PRO A 501 -22.75 -38.53 -4.78
N GLU A 502 -22.30 -39.76 -4.52
CA GLU A 502 -23.09 -40.82 -3.90
C GLU A 502 -23.30 -40.60 -2.40
N ASP A 503 -22.32 -40.04 -1.71
CA ASP A 503 -22.42 -39.73 -0.29
C ASP A 503 -23.35 -38.53 -0.04
N ILE A 504 -23.32 -37.52 -0.91
CA ILE A 504 -24.33 -36.43 -0.89
C ILE A 504 -25.74 -36.99 -1.13
N ASN A 505 -25.88 -37.98 -2.02
CA ASN A 505 -27.15 -38.69 -2.20
C ASN A 505 -27.61 -39.44 -0.95
N LYS A 506 -26.69 -40.01 -0.16
CA LYS A 506 -27.04 -40.66 1.11
C LYS A 506 -27.58 -39.63 2.10
N ILE A 507 -26.91 -38.49 2.24
CA ILE A 507 -27.37 -37.38 3.10
C ILE A 507 -28.75 -36.91 2.66
N LEU A 508 -28.97 -36.68 1.35
CA LEU A 508 -30.27 -36.26 0.83
C LEU A 508 -31.42 -37.24 1.15
N ARG A 509 -31.13 -38.55 1.28
CA ARG A 509 -32.13 -39.58 1.63
C ARG A 509 -32.52 -39.56 3.11
N GLU A 510 -31.70 -38.96 3.97
CA GLU A 510 -32.01 -38.79 5.40
C GLU A 510 -33.09 -37.72 5.61
N TYR A 511 -33.26 -36.80 4.64
CA TYR A 511 -34.20 -35.70 4.71
C TYR A 511 -35.45 -35.90 3.83
N LYS A 512 -36.60 -35.50 4.37
CA LYS A 512 -37.90 -35.60 3.69
C LYS A 512 -38.10 -34.54 2.60
N LYS A 513 -37.42 -33.39 2.72
CA LYS A 513 -37.44 -32.25 1.78
C LYS A 513 -36.00 -31.80 1.52
N SER A 514 -35.78 -30.98 0.49
CA SER A 514 -34.47 -30.36 0.26
C SER A 514 -34.00 -29.65 1.54
N PRO A 515 -32.88 -30.08 2.15
CA PRO A 515 -32.37 -29.46 3.36
C PRO A 515 -31.70 -28.11 3.03
N GLN A 516 -31.68 -27.19 3.99
CA GLN A 516 -31.01 -25.90 3.84
C GLN A 516 -29.54 -26.01 4.23
N ILE A 517 -28.67 -25.36 3.44
CA ILE A 517 -27.26 -25.20 3.75
C ILE A 517 -27.03 -23.81 4.34
N LYS A 518 -26.29 -23.74 5.45
CA LYS A 518 -25.86 -22.48 6.09
C LYS A 518 -24.44 -22.58 6.63
N HIS A 519 -23.75 -21.45 6.66
CA HIS A 519 -22.48 -21.33 7.35
C HIS A 519 -22.71 -21.13 8.85
N VAL A 520 -21.91 -21.81 9.66
CA VAL A 520 -21.94 -21.74 11.12
C VAL A 520 -20.53 -21.59 11.68
N VAL A 521 -20.42 -21.05 12.89
CA VAL A 521 -19.17 -21.06 13.67
C VAL A 521 -19.20 -22.25 14.62
N VAL A 522 -18.14 -23.04 14.60
CA VAL A 522 -17.95 -24.19 15.49
C VAL A 522 -16.64 -24.10 16.25
N ALA A 523 -16.65 -24.48 17.51
CA ALA A 523 -15.48 -24.75 18.32
C ALA A 523 -15.12 -26.23 18.17
N GLN A 524 -13.87 -26.52 17.78
CA GLN A 524 -13.36 -27.89 17.76
C GLN A 524 -12.77 -28.24 19.13
N LEU A 525 -13.23 -29.34 19.70
CA LEU A 525 -12.83 -29.87 20.98
C LEU A 525 -12.27 -31.28 20.79
N HIS A 526 -11.26 -31.65 21.58
CA HIS A 526 -10.80 -33.04 21.67
C HIS A 526 -10.53 -33.46 23.10
N ASP A 527 -10.76 -34.73 23.40
CA ASP A 527 -10.40 -35.32 24.69
C ASP A 527 -8.88 -35.56 24.78
N GLN A 528 -8.25 -35.14 25.88
CA GLN A 528 -6.83 -35.34 26.12
C GLN A 528 -6.48 -36.73 26.68
N ASP A 529 -7.45 -37.43 27.28
CA ASP A 529 -7.22 -38.69 27.99
C ASP A 529 -7.08 -39.89 27.03
N ASN A 530 -7.56 -39.77 25.79
CA ASN A 530 -7.35 -40.75 24.73
C ASN A 530 -6.06 -40.47 23.95
N LEU A 531 -4.93 -40.88 24.54
CA LEU A 531 -3.70 -41.17 23.79
C LEU A 531 -3.95 -42.38 22.88
N PHE A 532 -4.64 -42.14 21.75
CA PHE A 532 -4.98 -43.10 20.71
C PHE A 532 -6.02 -44.15 21.15
N ASP A 533 -7.21 -44.13 20.54
CA ASP A 533 -8.03 -45.35 20.50
C ASP A 533 -7.25 -46.48 19.80
N GLU A 534 -7.72 -47.73 19.86
CA GLU A 534 -7.07 -48.88 19.18
C GLU A 534 -6.91 -48.68 17.65
N THR A 535 -7.51 -47.63 17.08
CA THR A 535 -7.43 -47.23 15.67
C THR A 535 -6.54 -46.01 15.40
N GLY A 536 -5.99 -45.36 16.44
CA GLY A 536 -5.16 -44.17 16.34
C GLY A 536 -5.92 -42.84 16.16
N LEU A 537 -7.23 -42.81 16.40
CA LEU A 537 -8.10 -41.65 16.18
C LEU A 537 -8.33 -40.88 17.50
N ARG A 538 -8.45 -39.54 17.39
CA ARG A 538 -8.85 -38.65 18.48
C ARG A 538 -10.36 -38.51 18.44
N ASP A 539 -11.02 -38.54 19.60
CA ASP A 539 -12.45 -38.25 19.71
C ASP A 539 -12.65 -36.74 19.56
N LEU A 540 -13.14 -36.32 18.39
CA LEU A 540 -13.41 -34.93 18.07
C LEU A 540 -14.88 -34.59 18.32
N LEU A 541 -15.10 -33.43 18.92
CA LEU A 541 -16.41 -32.85 19.14
C LEU A 541 -16.45 -31.45 18.56
N TYR A 542 -17.59 -31.09 17.97
CA TYR A 542 -17.80 -29.76 17.41
C TYR A 542 -18.98 -29.10 18.13
N ALA A 543 -18.70 -28.03 18.88
CA ALA A 543 -19.73 -27.23 19.52
C ALA A 543 -20.07 -26.02 18.65
N LYS A 544 -21.34 -25.84 18.29
CA LYS A 544 -21.83 -24.73 17.48
C LYS A 544 -22.14 -23.50 18.33
N LEU A 545 -21.73 -22.32 17.84
CA LEU A 545 -22.13 -21.04 18.41
C LEU A 545 -23.59 -20.73 18.05
N ASP A 546 -24.47 -20.68 19.05
CA ASP A 546 -25.89 -20.38 18.83
C ASP A 546 -26.18 -18.88 18.80
N LEU A 547 -26.00 -18.25 17.65
CA LEU A 547 -26.36 -16.85 17.42
C LEU A 547 -27.87 -16.61 17.35
N SER A 548 -28.71 -17.66 17.33
CA SER A 548 -30.17 -17.49 17.35
C SER A 548 -30.71 -17.24 18.75
N ASN A 549 -29.92 -17.56 19.78
CA ASN A 549 -30.27 -17.34 21.18
C ASN A 549 -29.95 -15.90 21.60
N THR A 550 -30.98 -15.17 22.02
CA THR A 550 -30.85 -13.78 22.52
C THR A 550 -29.89 -13.68 23.70
N GLN A 551 -29.84 -14.67 24.59
CA GLN A 551 -28.90 -14.67 25.73
C GLN A 551 -27.45 -14.79 25.26
N THR A 552 -27.20 -15.61 24.24
CA THR A 552 -25.86 -15.72 23.62
C THR A 552 -25.46 -14.39 22.98
N GLN A 553 -26.37 -13.71 22.28
CA GLN A 553 -26.08 -12.38 21.73
C GLN A 553 -25.81 -11.33 22.82
N VAL A 554 -26.58 -11.35 23.92
CA VAL A 554 -26.36 -10.44 25.06
C VAL A 554 -24.99 -10.70 25.68
N ARG A 555 -24.64 -11.97 25.95
CA ARG A 555 -23.33 -12.33 26.52
C ARG A 555 -22.17 -11.98 25.59
N LEU A 556 -22.31 -12.17 24.27
CA LEU A 556 -21.31 -11.69 23.30
C LEU A 556 -21.07 -10.19 23.42
N ASN A 557 -22.12 -9.41 23.68
CA ASN A 557 -22.01 -7.96 23.83
C ASN A 557 -21.47 -7.54 25.21
N GLU A 558 -21.65 -8.37 26.24
CA GLU A 558 -21.07 -8.15 27.58
C GLU A 558 -19.57 -8.44 27.58
N VAL A 559 -19.16 -9.51 26.90
CA VAL A 559 -17.75 -9.93 26.80
C VAL A 559 -16.99 -9.11 25.75
N PHE A 560 -17.68 -8.64 24.71
CA PHE A 560 -17.16 -7.69 23.72
C PHE A 560 -18.04 -6.43 23.66
N PRO A 561 -17.82 -5.48 24.59
CA PRO A 561 -18.37 -4.14 24.48
C PRO A 561 -18.09 -3.54 23.10
N GLN A 562 -19.01 -2.72 22.61
CA GLN A 562 -18.90 -2.10 21.28
C GLN A 562 -17.58 -1.34 21.06
N GLU A 563 -17.05 -0.74 22.12
CA GLU A 563 -15.76 -0.06 22.13
C GLU A 563 -14.58 -1.02 21.90
N ASP A 564 -14.61 -2.20 22.53
CA ASP A 564 -13.56 -3.22 22.47
C ASP A 564 -13.54 -3.97 21.12
N ILE A 565 -14.66 -3.98 20.38
CA ILE A 565 -14.70 -4.53 19.02
C ILE A 565 -13.70 -3.80 18.12
N ASN A 566 -13.60 -2.47 18.23
CA ASN A 566 -12.65 -1.69 17.43
C ASN A 566 -11.20 -2.03 17.83
N ASP A 567 -10.94 -2.35 19.10
CA ASP A 567 -9.62 -2.72 19.59
C ASP A 567 -9.19 -4.11 19.11
N VAL A 568 -10.09 -5.10 19.15
CA VAL A 568 -9.88 -6.44 18.57
C VAL A 568 -9.57 -6.32 17.07
N LYS A 569 -10.31 -5.47 16.33
CA LYS A 569 -10.02 -5.18 14.92
C LYS A 569 -8.63 -4.55 14.76
N THR A 570 -8.29 -3.53 15.55
CA THR A 570 -7.03 -2.78 15.48
C THR A 570 -5.80 -3.67 15.69
N GLN A 571 -5.84 -4.53 16.71
CA GLN A 571 -4.75 -5.44 17.04
C GLN A 571 -4.53 -6.46 15.92
N THR A 572 -5.61 -7.01 15.38
CA THR A 572 -5.55 -7.99 14.31
C THR A 572 -5.03 -7.39 13.01
N LEU A 573 -5.51 -6.20 12.64
CA LEU A 573 -5.06 -5.48 11.45
C LEU A 573 -3.58 -5.11 11.51
N THR A 574 -3.09 -4.67 12.67
CA THR A 574 -1.66 -4.38 12.85
C THR A 574 -0.81 -5.63 12.62
N ALA A 575 -1.24 -6.77 13.16
CA ALA A 575 -0.58 -8.04 12.98
C ALA A 575 -0.64 -8.53 11.51
N ASP A 576 -1.78 -8.37 10.84
CA ASP A 576 -1.97 -8.80 9.45
C ASP A 576 -1.20 -7.93 8.46
N VAL A 577 -1.17 -6.61 8.65
CA VAL A 577 -0.32 -5.71 7.86
C VAL A 577 1.14 -6.12 8.01
N GLN A 578 1.61 -6.41 9.24
CA GLN A 578 2.97 -6.89 9.45
C GLN A 578 3.23 -8.26 8.81
N ARG A 579 2.30 -9.22 8.92
CA ARG A 579 2.40 -10.54 8.29
C ARG A 579 2.42 -10.47 6.76
N LYS A 580 1.47 -9.76 6.15
CA LYS A 580 1.37 -9.60 4.68
C LYS A 580 2.58 -8.84 4.13
N LEU A 581 3.06 -7.81 4.82
CA LEU A 581 4.32 -7.12 4.47
C LEU A 581 5.55 -8.03 4.59
N ALA A 582 5.64 -8.85 5.65
CA ALA A 582 6.74 -9.79 5.84
C ALA A 582 6.74 -10.89 4.77
N GLY A 583 5.59 -11.50 4.49
CA GLY A 583 5.44 -12.53 3.46
C GLY A 583 5.81 -12.01 2.07
N ARG A 584 5.34 -10.81 1.68
CA ARG A 584 5.71 -10.23 0.37
C ARG A 584 7.16 -9.76 0.30
N ARG A 585 7.76 -9.30 1.41
CA ARG A 585 9.21 -9.07 1.50
C ARG A 585 9.96 -10.37 1.25
N MET A 586 9.56 -11.47 1.89
CA MET A 586 10.17 -12.79 1.68
C MET A 586 10.02 -13.27 0.24
N VAL A 587 8.83 -13.17 -0.38
CA VAL A 587 8.63 -13.57 -1.79
C VAL A 587 9.44 -12.70 -2.74
N ASN A 588 9.47 -11.37 -2.54
CA ASN A 588 10.28 -10.48 -3.36
C ASN A 588 11.78 -10.75 -3.20
N GLN A 589 12.24 -10.99 -1.97
CA GLN A 589 13.61 -11.42 -1.69
C GLN A 589 13.91 -12.74 -2.39
N GLN A 590 13.01 -13.73 -2.31
CA GLN A 590 13.19 -15.01 -2.98
C GLN A 590 13.20 -14.87 -4.51
N ASN A 591 12.35 -14.01 -5.08
CA ASN A 591 12.33 -13.73 -6.51
C ASN A 591 13.60 -13.01 -6.98
N ILE A 592 14.18 -12.14 -6.14
CA ILE A 592 15.47 -11.49 -6.39
C ILE A 592 16.60 -12.53 -6.30
N LYS A 593 16.59 -13.37 -5.26
CA LYS A 593 17.52 -14.49 -5.09
C LYS A 593 17.47 -15.44 -6.28
N ASN A 594 16.29 -15.91 -6.67
CA ASN A 594 16.09 -16.78 -7.84
C ASN A 594 16.54 -16.12 -9.14
N ARG A 595 16.28 -14.82 -9.33
CA ARG A 595 16.78 -14.09 -10.51
C ARG A 595 18.30 -14.03 -10.55
N VAL A 596 18.95 -13.78 -9.42
CA VAL A 596 20.42 -13.75 -9.34
C VAL A 596 20.99 -15.16 -9.49
N ILE A 597 20.44 -16.18 -8.83
CA ILE A 597 20.82 -17.59 -9.01
C ILE A 597 20.77 -17.97 -10.51
N ASN A 598 19.66 -17.68 -11.18
CA ASN A 598 19.51 -17.94 -12.62
C ASN A 598 20.47 -17.12 -13.48
N LEU A 599 20.76 -15.87 -13.10
CA LEU A 599 21.69 -15.00 -13.81
C LEU A 599 23.11 -15.57 -13.81
N PHE A 600 23.54 -16.15 -12.70
CA PHE A 600 24.88 -16.73 -12.54
C PHE A 600 24.94 -18.23 -12.87
N GLY A 601 23.81 -18.84 -13.24
CA GLY A 601 23.74 -20.29 -13.51
C GLY A 601 24.02 -21.15 -12.28
N ALA A 602 23.85 -20.59 -11.07
CA ALA A 602 23.95 -21.35 -9.84
C ALA A 602 22.75 -22.29 -9.70
N SER A 603 22.95 -23.47 -9.14
CA SER A 603 21.89 -24.48 -8.96
C SER A 603 21.08 -24.25 -7.69
N THR A 604 21.65 -23.55 -6.71
CA THR A 604 21.01 -23.25 -5.40
C THR A 604 21.39 -21.86 -4.88
N GLU A 605 20.61 -21.37 -3.93
CA GLU A 605 20.93 -20.13 -3.18
C GLU A 605 22.26 -20.24 -2.45
N LYS A 606 22.53 -21.41 -1.83
CA LYS A 606 23.78 -21.66 -1.13
C LYS A 606 24.99 -21.56 -2.05
N GLU A 607 24.90 -22.11 -3.25
CA GLU A 607 25.96 -22.01 -4.27
C GLU A 607 26.17 -20.55 -4.71
N MET A 608 25.09 -19.80 -4.92
CA MET A 608 25.18 -18.37 -5.25
C MET A 608 25.79 -17.56 -4.09
N ASP A 609 25.47 -17.90 -2.85
CA ASP A 609 26.05 -17.26 -1.66
C ASP A 609 27.53 -17.55 -1.53
N GLU A 610 27.96 -18.78 -1.79
CA GLU A 610 29.38 -19.18 -1.82
C GLU A 610 30.13 -18.42 -2.91
N ILE A 611 29.57 -18.30 -4.11
CA ILE A 611 30.11 -17.48 -5.21
C ILE A 611 30.22 -16.02 -4.73
N ALA A 612 29.12 -15.40 -4.32
CA ALA A 612 29.11 -14.01 -3.90
C ALA A 612 30.10 -13.73 -2.76
N ASN A 613 30.19 -14.61 -1.76
CA ASN A 613 31.13 -14.50 -0.63
C ASN A 613 32.60 -14.63 -1.08
N ALA A 614 32.88 -15.51 -2.05
CA ALA A 614 34.23 -15.67 -2.58
C ALA A 614 34.70 -14.40 -3.32
N TYR A 615 33.84 -13.80 -4.13
CA TYR A 615 34.14 -12.54 -4.82
C TYR A 615 34.17 -11.35 -3.86
N GLU A 616 33.26 -11.28 -2.89
CA GLU A 616 33.25 -10.27 -1.83
C GLU A 616 34.57 -10.28 -1.04
N LYS A 617 35.05 -11.47 -0.65
CA LYS A 617 36.34 -11.62 0.04
C LYS A 617 37.52 -11.19 -0.83
N GLN A 618 37.56 -11.58 -2.10
CA GLN A 618 38.64 -11.22 -3.03
C GLN A 618 38.68 -9.71 -3.27
N LEU A 619 37.55 -9.11 -3.64
CA LEU A 619 37.42 -7.69 -3.92
C LEU A 619 37.60 -6.84 -2.65
N GLY A 620 36.95 -7.24 -1.56
CA GLY A 620 37.08 -6.58 -0.25
C GLY A 620 38.52 -6.53 0.21
N THR A 621 39.29 -7.62 0.07
CA THR A 621 40.73 -7.62 0.39
C THR A 621 41.50 -6.57 -0.42
N GLY A 622 41.28 -6.50 -1.74
CA GLY A 622 41.95 -5.51 -2.60
C GLY A 622 41.56 -4.07 -2.26
N MET A 623 40.28 -3.83 -1.95
CA MET A 623 39.77 -2.52 -1.55
C MET A 623 40.29 -2.07 -0.18
N VAL A 624 40.38 -2.99 0.80
CA VAL A 624 40.99 -2.72 2.12
C VAL A 624 42.46 -2.35 1.96
N MET A 625 43.22 -3.11 1.17
CA MET A 625 44.63 -2.82 0.87
C MET A 625 44.84 -1.48 0.15
N SER A 626 43.78 -0.92 -0.45
CA SER A 626 43.78 0.38 -1.14
C SER A 626 43.33 1.56 -0.25
N ASN A 627 43.23 1.34 1.06
CA ASN A 627 42.73 2.30 2.06
C ASN A 627 41.32 2.83 1.76
N ILE A 628 40.41 1.98 1.29
CA ILE A 628 38.99 2.32 1.11
C ILE A 628 38.23 2.06 2.43
N PRO A 629 37.41 3.00 2.92
CA PRO A 629 36.61 2.79 4.13
C PRO A 629 35.63 1.62 3.99
N ILE A 630 35.49 0.78 5.03
CA ILE A 630 34.62 -0.41 5.01
C ILE A 630 33.17 -0.10 4.56
N SER A 631 32.61 1.01 5.01
CA SER A 631 31.26 1.44 4.60
C SER A 631 31.14 1.70 3.09
N LYS A 632 32.22 2.16 2.45
CA LYS A 632 32.30 2.36 0.99
C LYS A 632 32.58 1.06 0.25
N ILE A 633 33.33 0.13 0.86
CA ILE A 633 33.56 -1.21 0.32
C ILE A 633 32.22 -1.95 0.19
N ASN A 634 31.46 -2.07 1.27
CA ASN A 634 30.19 -2.82 1.27
C ASN A 634 29.19 -2.25 0.24
N ALA A 635 29.12 -0.92 0.10
CA ALA A 635 28.25 -0.27 -0.87
C ALA A 635 28.69 -0.46 -2.34
N SER A 636 29.97 -0.77 -2.58
CA SER A 636 30.55 -0.80 -3.94
C SER A 636 30.80 -2.21 -4.46
N ILE A 637 30.92 -3.22 -3.60
CA ILE A 637 31.10 -4.62 -4.00
C ILE A 637 30.02 -5.09 -5.00
N PRO A 638 28.72 -4.83 -4.78
CA PRO A 638 27.69 -5.26 -5.75
C PRO A 638 27.83 -4.57 -7.12
N LEU A 639 28.35 -3.33 -7.13
CA LEU A 639 28.56 -2.54 -8.35
C LEU A 639 29.75 -3.08 -9.16
N VAL A 640 30.88 -3.33 -8.48
CA VAL A 640 32.09 -3.89 -9.09
C VAL A 640 31.85 -5.33 -9.55
N PHE A 641 31.10 -6.11 -8.77
CA PHE A 641 30.70 -7.47 -9.11
C PHE A 641 29.84 -7.51 -10.39
N ALA A 642 28.91 -6.59 -10.55
CA ALA A 642 28.10 -6.46 -11.77
C ALA A 642 28.95 -6.14 -13.01
N ASP A 643 29.96 -5.28 -12.86
CA ASP A 643 30.86 -4.91 -13.97
C ASP A 643 31.71 -6.10 -14.43
N LEU A 644 32.25 -6.85 -13.46
CA LEU A 644 33.00 -8.07 -13.72
C LEU A 644 32.15 -9.14 -14.41
N TYR A 645 30.90 -9.30 -13.96
CA TYR A 645 29.97 -10.23 -14.58
C TYR A 645 29.65 -9.85 -16.03
N VAL A 646 29.26 -8.59 -16.29
CA VAL A 646 28.97 -8.14 -17.67
C VAL A 646 30.20 -8.25 -18.55
N ASN A 647 31.39 -7.95 -18.02
CA ASN A 647 32.61 -8.17 -18.76
C ASN A 647 32.77 -9.66 -19.10
N SER A 648 32.53 -10.58 -18.17
CA SER A 648 32.73 -12.02 -18.40
C SER A 648 31.84 -12.65 -19.48
N ILE A 649 30.62 -12.14 -19.66
CA ILE A 649 29.61 -12.72 -20.58
C ILE A 649 29.65 -12.11 -22.00
N GLN A 650 30.60 -11.22 -22.29
CA GLN A 650 30.77 -10.72 -23.64
C GLN A 650 31.16 -11.84 -24.61
N GLU A 651 30.71 -11.73 -25.86
CA GLU A 651 31.09 -12.64 -26.93
C GLU A 651 32.61 -12.66 -27.08
N ARG A 652 33.21 -13.83 -26.84
CA ARG A 652 34.63 -14.09 -26.98
C ARG A 652 34.83 -15.51 -27.49
N GLU A 653 35.87 -15.70 -28.29
CA GLU A 653 36.34 -17.04 -28.63
C GLU A 653 37.12 -17.61 -27.44
N TYR A 654 36.70 -18.80 -26.98
CA TYR A 654 37.40 -19.55 -25.96
C TYR A 654 38.10 -20.77 -26.58
N PRO A 655 39.30 -21.14 -26.11
CA PRO A 655 40.05 -20.53 -25.00
C PRO A 655 40.69 -19.19 -25.38
N THR A 656 40.83 -18.29 -24.40
CA THR A 656 41.48 -16.97 -24.57
C THR A 656 42.59 -16.75 -23.54
N GLN A 657 43.62 -16.00 -23.92
CA GLN A 657 44.76 -15.69 -23.04
C GLN A 657 44.58 -14.32 -22.37
N MET A 658 44.73 -14.30 -21.05
CA MET A 658 44.61 -13.12 -20.20
C MET A 658 45.93 -12.32 -20.16
N PRO A 659 45.92 -11.04 -19.74
CA PRO A 659 47.12 -10.18 -19.71
C PRO A 659 48.30 -10.71 -18.88
N ASP A 660 48.03 -11.59 -17.92
CA ASP A 660 49.04 -12.23 -17.07
C ASP A 660 49.53 -13.59 -17.62
N GLY A 661 49.12 -13.94 -18.85
CA GLY A 661 49.47 -15.18 -19.53
C GLY A 661 48.54 -16.36 -19.22
N THR A 662 47.57 -16.22 -18.30
CA THR A 662 46.62 -17.30 -17.94
C THR A 662 45.69 -17.61 -19.10
N VAL A 663 45.53 -18.89 -19.47
CA VAL A 663 44.55 -19.33 -20.48
C VAL A 663 43.24 -19.69 -19.79
N VAL A 664 42.15 -19.02 -20.17
CA VAL A 664 40.79 -19.27 -19.64
C VAL A 664 39.91 -19.89 -20.71
N ARG A 665 39.07 -20.85 -20.31
CA ARG A 665 38.32 -21.74 -21.22
C ARG A 665 36.82 -21.44 -21.28
N ASN A 666 36.30 -20.62 -20.37
CA ASN A 666 34.90 -20.20 -20.32
C ASN A 666 34.77 -18.85 -19.60
N SER A 667 33.57 -18.29 -19.60
CA SER A 667 33.25 -17.00 -18.96
C SER A 667 33.46 -17.02 -17.45
N SER A 668 33.19 -18.15 -16.77
CA SER A 668 33.38 -18.28 -15.32
C SER A 668 34.86 -18.21 -14.92
N GLU A 669 35.72 -18.94 -15.63
CA GLU A 669 37.18 -18.88 -15.45
C GLU A 669 37.71 -17.47 -15.77
N TYR A 670 37.19 -16.85 -16.83
CA TYR A 670 37.53 -15.47 -17.18
C TYR A 670 37.17 -14.49 -16.04
N MET A 671 35.96 -14.60 -15.47
CA MET A 671 35.51 -13.75 -14.36
C MET A 671 36.39 -13.95 -13.12
N ALA A 672 36.71 -15.21 -12.77
CA ALA A 672 37.55 -15.52 -11.62
C ALA A 672 38.98 -14.94 -11.77
N VAL A 673 39.60 -15.11 -12.94
CA VAL A 673 40.94 -14.56 -13.21
C VAL A 673 40.90 -13.03 -13.26
N LYS A 674 39.87 -12.42 -13.87
CA LYS A 674 39.70 -10.95 -13.85
C LYS A 674 39.55 -10.40 -12.45
N THR A 675 38.79 -11.04 -11.56
CA THR A 675 38.66 -10.62 -10.16
C THR A 675 39.98 -10.66 -9.43
N ARG A 676 40.79 -11.71 -9.64
CA ARG A 676 42.13 -11.80 -9.05
C ARG A 676 43.04 -10.68 -9.55
N LEU A 677 43.04 -10.41 -10.85
CA LEU A 677 43.83 -9.31 -11.42
C LEU A 677 43.35 -7.95 -10.90
N LEU A 678 42.03 -7.73 -10.84
CA LEU A 678 41.47 -6.49 -10.31
C LEU A 678 41.84 -6.29 -8.84
N LYS A 679 41.80 -7.35 -8.02
CA LYS A 679 42.26 -7.28 -6.63
C LYS A 679 43.69 -6.72 -6.55
N GLU A 680 44.58 -7.16 -7.43
CA GLU A 680 45.96 -6.67 -7.49
C GLU A 680 46.06 -5.23 -8.00
N ASP A 681 45.32 -4.89 -9.05
CA ASP A 681 45.32 -3.57 -9.65
C ASP A 681 44.76 -2.49 -8.71
N LEU A 682 43.76 -2.83 -7.90
CA LEU A 682 43.16 -1.92 -6.92
C LEU A 682 44.24 -1.32 -6.01
N TYR A 683 45.15 -2.13 -5.47
CA TYR A 683 46.17 -1.62 -4.55
C TYR A 683 47.51 -1.26 -5.23
N LYS A 684 47.85 -1.84 -6.38
CA LYS A 684 49.12 -1.57 -7.08
C LYS A 684 49.07 -0.32 -7.96
N THR A 685 47.98 -0.13 -8.70
CA THR A 685 47.86 0.89 -9.76
C THR A 685 46.67 1.83 -9.57
N GLY A 686 45.83 1.57 -8.56
CA GLY A 686 44.59 2.30 -8.32
C GLY A 686 43.48 1.95 -9.32
N ALA A 687 43.68 0.90 -10.13
CA ALA A 687 42.75 0.41 -11.15
C ALA A 687 42.14 1.53 -12.02
N ASN A 688 42.99 2.40 -12.59
CA ASN A 688 42.59 3.51 -13.47
C ASN A 688 41.53 4.45 -12.85
N GLY A 689 41.78 4.92 -11.63
CA GLY A 689 40.89 5.86 -10.93
C GLY A 689 39.63 5.23 -10.33
N MET A 690 39.46 3.90 -10.45
CA MET A 690 38.34 3.18 -9.82
C MET A 690 38.37 3.33 -8.29
N VAL A 691 39.54 3.28 -7.66
CA VAL A 691 39.69 3.42 -6.20
C VAL A 691 39.14 4.76 -5.71
N ASP A 692 39.42 5.85 -6.42
CA ASP A 692 38.95 7.19 -6.05
C ASP A 692 37.44 7.34 -6.24
N ALA A 693 36.89 6.71 -7.28
CA ALA A 693 35.45 6.66 -7.50
C ALA A 693 34.74 5.90 -6.37
N ILE A 694 35.27 4.75 -5.95
CA ILE A 694 34.74 3.96 -4.82
C ILE A 694 34.78 4.77 -3.52
N LYS A 695 35.89 5.48 -3.23
CA LYS A 695 36.02 6.33 -2.03
C LYS A 695 34.95 7.43 -1.97
N LYS A 696 34.62 8.02 -3.12
CA LYS A 696 33.56 9.04 -3.26
C LYS A 696 32.14 8.44 -3.14
N GLY A 697 31.97 7.16 -3.47
CA GLY A 697 30.76 6.38 -3.22
C GLY A 697 29.99 5.99 -4.49
N PRO A 698 28.80 5.37 -4.33
CA PRO A 698 28.08 4.72 -5.44
C PRO A 698 27.82 5.60 -6.66
N SER A 699 27.42 6.87 -6.47
CA SER A 699 27.16 7.78 -7.59
C SER A 699 28.43 8.15 -8.37
N ALA A 700 29.56 8.29 -7.68
CA ALA A 700 30.84 8.56 -8.33
C ALA A 700 31.38 7.32 -9.05
N TYR A 701 31.13 6.13 -8.50
CA TYR A 701 31.43 4.85 -9.17
C TYR A 701 30.58 4.64 -10.43
N ASP A 702 29.29 5.01 -10.39
CA ASP A 702 28.41 4.92 -11.57
C ASP A 702 28.88 5.82 -12.72
N GLU A 703 29.27 7.07 -12.42
CA GLU A 703 29.86 7.98 -13.41
C GLU A 703 31.22 7.50 -13.94
N TRP A 704 32.07 6.94 -13.06
CA TRP A 704 33.32 6.31 -13.50
C TRP A 704 33.04 5.16 -14.47
N SER A 705 32.09 4.29 -14.14
CA SER A 705 31.70 3.15 -14.98
C SER A 705 31.13 3.58 -16.33
N LYS A 706 30.28 4.61 -16.34
CA LYS A 706 29.73 5.22 -17.57
C LYS A 706 30.81 5.80 -18.49
N THR A 707 31.90 6.30 -17.91
CA THR A 707 33.02 6.88 -18.65
C THR A 707 34.00 5.82 -19.17
N ASN A 708 34.15 4.70 -18.45
CA ASN A 708 35.15 3.67 -18.75
C ASN A 708 34.59 2.43 -19.46
N LEU A 709 33.27 2.30 -19.57
CA LEU A 709 32.60 1.25 -20.34
C LEU A 709 31.94 1.82 -21.60
N SER A 710 31.83 1.01 -22.64
CA SER A 710 31.03 1.35 -23.82
C SER A 710 29.55 1.50 -23.45
N LYS A 711 28.80 2.25 -24.27
CA LYS A 711 27.35 2.47 -24.08
C LYS A 711 26.57 1.15 -23.96
N LYS A 712 26.96 0.11 -24.71
CA LYS A 712 26.32 -1.22 -24.69
C LYS A 712 26.62 -1.96 -23.37
N GLU A 713 27.87 -1.91 -22.91
CA GLU A 713 28.29 -2.52 -21.64
C GLU A 713 27.66 -1.83 -20.43
N TYR A 714 27.72 -0.49 -20.37
CA TYR A 714 27.13 0.28 -19.28
C TYR A 714 25.60 0.07 -19.17
N SER A 715 24.90 0.00 -20.31
CA SER A 715 23.46 -0.31 -20.32
C SER A 715 23.15 -1.70 -19.77
N SER A 716 24.00 -2.69 -20.07
CA SER A 716 23.88 -4.06 -19.57
C SER A 716 24.20 -4.12 -18.07
N VAL A 717 25.26 -3.45 -17.63
CA VAL A 717 25.64 -3.31 -16.22
C VAL A 717 24.51 -2.70 -15.40
N LYS A 718 23.90 -1.60 -15.88
CA LYS A 718 22.79 -0.93 -15.19
C LYS A 718 21.60 -1.86 -14.98
N LYS A 719 21.32 -2.76 -15.94
CA LYS A 719 20.26 -3.77 -15.83
C LYS A 719 20.52 -4.75 -14.67
N TYR A 720 21.74 -5.28 -14.56
CA TYR A 720 22.08 -6.31 -13.56
C TYR A 720 22.40 -5.74 -12.17
N ARG A 721 22.95 -4.52 -12.09
CA ARG A 721 23.26 -3.84 -10.82
C ARG A 721 22.06 -3.73 -9.89
N LYS A 722 20.86 -3.45 -10.42
CA LYS A 722 19.66 -3.29 -9.60
C LYS A 722 19.29 -4.55 -8.82
N ASP A 723 19.37 -5.71 -9.46
CA ASP A 723 19.01 -6.99 -8.84
C ASP A 723 20.14 -7.48 -7.92
N LEU A 724 21.41 -7.27 -8.30
CA LEU A 724 22.58 -7.57 -7.45
C LEU A 724 22.65 -6.72 -6.18
N LEU A 725 22.43 -5.40 -6.28
CA LEU A 725 22.37 -4.52 -5.10
C LEU A 725 21.31 -4.99 -4.11
N LYS A 726 20.15 -5.40 -4.61
CA LYS A 726 19.09 -5.93 -3.76
C LYS A 726 19.48 -7.26 -3.14
N TYR A 727 20.12 -8.16 -3.89
CA TYR A 727 20.59 -9.46 -3.38
C TYR A 727 21.60 -9.32 -2.24
N PHE A 728 22.65 -8.50 -2.43
CA PHE A 728 23.67 -8.28 -1.40
C PHE A 728 23.12 -7.57 -0.15
N ASN A 729 22.04 -6.79 -0.26
CA ASN A 729 21.35 -6.18 0.88
C ASN A 729 20.33 -7.11 1.55
N THR A 730 20.14 -8.33 1.03
CA THR A 730 19.23 -9.35 1.61
C THR A 730 19.96 -10.49 2.30
N LYS A 731 21.29 -10.55 2.17
CA LYS A 731 22.18 -11.25 3.10
C LYS A 731 22.25 -10.48 4.40
#